data_AF-A0A3M6WU23-F1
#
_entry.id   AF-A0A3M6WU23-F1
#
_cell.length_a   1.000
_cell.length_b   1.000
_cell.length_c   1.000
_cell.angle_alpha   90.00
_cell.angle_beta   90.00
_cell.angle_gamma   90.00
#
_symmetry.space_group_name_H-M   'P 1'
#
loop_
_entity.id
_entity.type
_entity.pdbx_description
1 polymer ?
#
loop_
_entity_poly.entity_id
_entity_poly.type
_entity_poly.pdbx_seq_one_letter_code
_entity_poly.pdbx_strand_id
1 'polypeptide(L)'
;EADDVDAVGRLIFDADPKVRKAVAGFFAENVNDYYNSKVGDLGGQESLEETLPEVGEDDIEAPRLEWIKLKSLAELLQTYDTDDTLPSQIERNRADGSLSLQLGIGDSRFTLAADVLFEKIDEIQDWQMLAGYLLFDHSSGVAGRAADDPASQLKNETVLAEKEEAILIEVLHTSAKRTLTDNAEKISAPKSKLTKKQKDQIEEEQEETARNLANLSPKLLKKFGDTPSTAAAVLRVEAVLSLPALANLRQDSTTYGALLDDVRKQFMSHGSDEVLAPASDAILRAKSYGELDDLTEEKVAALWEDVINNLAELLNPETITVRGVASSEELTALSNNILRILRLSSVSNCIASLEDSSVAAKNDTSGVDYQGAIDYIIALPQRAIHSSGPSPDPDEAALEDEIAARAAEAALFYWRWKLKDVIATVASSSSGIPMDELEALATRRDAYVANIESALESRKPGADVSVRLAGHVLDLYSSSMTLKDIRPKPGANDDYTVLAMDMTPELQKQMIAIFAAAEKHYAKLAGKKLEEAGVDEEDEDAMNEDPMSDPESDEEEEDDAVQTQTQASQQRKESKLLNTLLAEQRLCMLTGKIVHALLANALDFDAVRKRLERNKAKLGHNFKEVLAYLDIDGLKKKAKSKASGKAKKPAANGLGIKAKAGPKSNAIVAEDEMEDDIEDPEAEDEEALRRRGLVEDNEREPEPDADEDVANAE
;
A
#
# COMPACT_ATOMS: atom_id res chain seq x y z
N GLU A 1 12.26 15.01 -34.03
CA GLU A 1 10.95 14.41 -34.39
C GLU A 1 10.72 13.10 -33.62
N ALA A 2 11.41 11.99 -33.92
CA ALA A 2 11.23 10.73 -33.14
C ALA A 2 11.58 10.89 -31.64
N ASP A 3 12.71 11.53 -31.33
CA ASP A 3 13.10 11.81 -29.93
C ASP A 3 12.10 12.72 -29.19
N ASP A 4 11.42 13.61 -29.91
CA ASP A 4 10.41 14.52 -29.34
C ASP A 4 9.11 13.76 -29.05
N VAL A 5 8.72 12.84 -29.95
CA VAL A 5 7.57 11.94 -29.76
C VAL A 5 7.79 11.05 -28.54
N ASP A 6 8.98 10.47 -28.41
CA ASP A 6 9.33 9.63 -27.25
C ASP A 6 9.39 10.44 -25.95
N ALA A 7 9.89 11.67 -25.99
CA ALA A 7 9.90 12.55 -24.83
C ALA A 7 8.50 12.87 -24.33
N VAL A 8 7.54 13.13 -25.24
CA VAL A 8 6.14 13.37 -24.89
C VAL A 8 5.45 12.07 -24.45
N GLY A 9 5.70 10.95 -25.13
CA GLY A 9 5.11 9.64 -24.77
C GLY A 9 5.45 9.19 -23.35
N ARG A 10 6.69 9.46 -22.89
CA ARG A 10 7.14 9.15 -21.52
C ARG A 10 6.40 9.92 -20.42
N LEU A 11 5.75 11.04 -20.73
CA LEU A 11 4.97 11.82 -19.75
C LEU A 11 3.68 11.10 -19.31
N ILE A 12 3.35 9.95 -19.91
CA ILE A 12 2.26 9.09 -19.41
C ILE A 12 2.53 8.57 -17.99
N PHE A 13 3.79 8.53 -17.56
CA PHE A 13 4.21 8.13 -16.20
C PHE A 13 4.50 9.32 -15.27
N ASP A 14 4.10 10.55 -15.64
CA ASP A 14 4.32 11.72 -14.80
C ASP A 14 3.53 11.63 -13.48
N ALA A 15 4.09 12.15 -12.38
CA ALA A 15 3.45 12.17 -11.06
C ALA A 15 2.13 12.95 -11.05
N ASP A 16 2.02 14.04 -11.83
CA ASP A 16 0.81 14.87 -11.87
C ASP A 16 -0.26 14.23 -12.79
N PRO A 17 -1.43 13.84 -12.23
CA PRO A 17 -2.52 13.26 -13.02
C PRO A 17 -3.02 14.19 -14.15
N LYS A 18 -2.84 15.51 -14.03
CA LYS A 18 -3.21 16.45 -15.09
C LYS A 18 -2.30 16.35 -16.30
N VAL A 19 -1.00 16.12 -16.07
CA VAL A 19 -0.02 15.92 -17.15
C VAL A 19 -0.34 14.61 -17.87
N ARG A 20 -0.55 13.52 -17.11
CA ARG A 20 -0.97 12.23 -17.67
C ARG A 20 -2.23 12.36 -18.52
N LYS A 21 -3.28 13.03 -18.02
CA LYS A 21 -4.53 13.23 -18.77
C LYS A 21 -4.36 14.07 -20.04
N ALA A 22 -3.46 15.05 -20.04
CA ALA A 22 -3.18 15.87 -21.22
C ALA A 22 -2.46 15.08 -22.32
N VAL A 23 -1.56 14.17 -21.93
CA VAL A 23 -0.74 13.36 -22.84
C VAL A 23 -1.46 12.10 -23.30
N ALA A 24 -2.43 11.59 -22.55
CA ALA A 24 -3.15 10.35 -22.86
C ALA A 24 -3.69 10.27 -24.30
N GLY A 25 -4.21 11.39 -24.84
CA GLY A 25 -4.68 11.43 -26.22
C GLY A 25 -3.55 11.26 -27.25
N PHE A 26 -2.41 11.93 -27.03
CA PHE A 26 -1.23 11.78 -27.87
C PHE A 26 -0.67 10.35 -27.80
N PHE A 27 -0.62 9.78 -26.60
CA PHE A 27 -0.16 8.40 -26.41
C PHE A 27 -1.07 7.40 -27.11
N ALA A 28 -2.40 7.57 -27.02
CA ALA A 28 -3.36 6.70 -27.70
C ALA A 28 -3.19 6.74 -29.23
N GLU A 29 -2.92 7.91 -29.82
CA GLU A 29 -2.61 8.01 -31.25
C GLU A 29 -1.29 7.31 -31.60
N ASN A 30 -0.25 7.41 -30.76
CA ASN A 30 1.00 6.66 -31.00
C ASN A 30 0.77 5.15 -30.94
N VAL A 31 -0.09 4.67 -30.05
CA VAL A 31 -0.49 3.24 -30.00
C VAL A 31 -1.24 2.86 -31.28
N ASN A 32 -2.15 3.71 -31.78
CA ASN A 32 -2.85 3.48 -33.05
C ASN A 32 -1.88 3.43 -34.24
N ASP A 33 -0.91 4.34 -34.31
CA ASP A 33 0.09 4.37 -35.38
C ASP A 33 0.95 3.10 -35.37
N TYR A 34 1.39 2.66 -34.18
CA TYR A 34 2.16 1.43 -34.01
C TYR A 34 1.34 0.19 -34.39
N TYR A 35 0.09 0.14 -33.95
CA TYR A 35 -0.88 -0.89 -34.33
C TYR A 35 -1.10 -0.94 -35.85
N ASN A 36 -1.34 0.20 -36.49
CA ASN A 36 -1.55 0.29 -37.94
C ASN A 36 -0.32 -0.19 -38.73
N SER A 37 0.88 0.11 -38.23
CA SER A 37 2.12 -0.41 -38.81
C SER A 37 2.17 -1.94 -38.75
N LYS A 38 1.90 -2.53 -37.57
CA LYS A 38 1.90 -4.00 -37.40
C LYS A 38 0.83 -4.69 -38.24
N VAL A 39 -0.37 -4.14 -38.30
CA VAL A 39 -1.45 -4.64 -39.17
C VAL A 39 -1.05 -4.56 -40.65
N GLY A 40 -0.38 -3.47 -41.05
CA GLY A 40 0.17 -3.33 -42.41
C GLY A 40 1.22 -4.39 -42.75
N ASP A 41 2.15 -4.66 -41.83
CA ASP A 41 3.20 -5.66 -42.00
C ASP A 41 2.65 -7.09 -42.09
N LEU A 42 1.53 -7.37 -41.44
CA LEU A 42 0.81 -8.64 -41.45
C LEU A 42 -0.10 -8.84 -42.68
N GLY A 43 -0.05 -7.96 -43.68
CA GLY A 43 -0.80 -8.08 -44.93
C GLY A 43 -2.10 -7.28 -44.99
N GLY A 44 -2.34 -6.41 -44.00
CA GLY A 44 -3.46 -5.47 -43.98
C GLY A 44 -4.72 -6.00 -43.30
N GLN A 45 -5.57 -5.07 -42.85
CA GLN A 45 -6.75 -5.35 -42.04
C GLN A 45 -7.75 -6.30 -42.74
N GLU A 46 -8.02 -6.08 -44.04
CA GLU A 46 -8.95 -6.92 -44.81
C GLU A 46 -8.51 -8.39 -44.89
N SER A 47 -7.20 -8.64 -45.02
CA SER A 47 -6.63 -10.00 -45.09
C SER A 47 -6.72 -10.73 -43.74
N LEU A 48 -6.54 -9.99 -42.64
CA LEU A 48 -6.63 -10.55 -41.29
C LEU A 48 -8.09 -10.85 -40.90
N GLU A 49 -9.01 -9.93 -41.19
CA GLU A 49 -10.44 -10.11 -40.92
C GLU A 49 -11.05 -11.30 -41.69
N GLU A 50 -10.62 -11.57 -42.93
CA GLU A 50 -11.08 -12.73 -43.71
C GLU A 50 -10.56 -14.07 -43.16
N THR A 51 -9.42 -14.06 -42.47
CA THR A 51 -8.76 -15.28 -41.97
C THR A 51 -9.14 -15.60 -40.52
N LEU A 52 -9.64 -14.62 -39.78
CA LEU A 52 -10.09 -14.79 -38.39
C LEU A 52 -11.40 -15.59 -38.34
N PRO A 53 -11.57 -16.49 -37.35
CA PRO A 53 -12.85 -17.18 -37.17
C PRO A 53 -13.96 -16.18 -36.85
N GLU A 54 -15.19 -16.44 -37.29
CA GLU A 54 -16.36 -15.71 -36.80
C GLU A 54 -16.49 -15.96 -35.29
N VAL A 55 -16.18 -14.94 -34.49
CA VAL A 55 -16.18 -15.02 -33.03
C VAL A 55 -17.58 -14.68 -32.53
N GLY A 56 -18.23 -15.61 -31.83
CA GLY A 56 -19.45 -15.32 -31.08
C GLY A 56 -19.15 -14.44 -29.85
N GLU A 57 -20.13 -13.69 -29.36
CA GLU A 57 -19.95 -12.81 -28.17
C GLU A 57 -19.38 -13.55 -26.95
N ASP A 58 -19.63 -14.86 -26.81
CA ASP A 58 -19.16 -15.69 -25.70
C ASP A 58 -17.76 -16.32 -25.88
N ASP A 59 -17.15 -16.23 -27.07
CA ASP A 59 -15.84 -16.83 -27.34
C ASP A 59 -14.71 -15.82 -27.06
N ILE A 60 -14.42 -15.70 -25.76
CA ILE A 60 -13.48 -14.74 -25.17
C ILE A 60 -12.02 -15.12 -25.51
N GLU A 61 -11.75 -16.39 -25.80
CA GLU A 61 -10.40 -16.91 -26.10
C GLU A 61 -10.09 -16.97 -27.61
N ALA A 62 -11.01 -16.53 -28.47
CA ALA A 62 -10.77 -16.50 -29.91
C ALA A 62 -9.81 -15.36 -30.30
N PRO A 63 -8.84 -15.61 -31.20
CA PRO A 63 -7.96 -14.56 -31.73
C PRO A 63 -8.76 -13.42 -32.35
N ARG A 64 -8.37 -12.19 -32.01
CA ARG A 64 -9.02 -10.95 -32.42
C ARG A 64 -7.98 -9.92 -32.87
N LEU A 65 -8.38 -9.01 -33.74
CA LEU A 65 -7.49 -7.98 -34.28
C LEU A 65 -7.06 -7.00 -33.16
N GLU A 66 -7.94 -6.81 -32.19
CA GLU A 66 -7.81 -6.00 -30.98
C GLU A 66 -6.63 -6.46 -30.10
N TRP A 67 -6.22 -7.73 -30.19
CA TRP A 67 -5.06 -8.25 -29.44
C TRP A 67 -3.75 -7.60 -29.89
N ILE A 68 -3.60 -7.30 -31.20
CA ILE A 68 -2.40 -6.59 -31.69
C ILE A 68 -2.33 -5.20 -31.05
N LYS A 69 -3.49 -4.55 -30.84
CA LYS A 69 -3.54 -3.22 -30.25
C LYS A 69 -3.23 -3.24 -28.76
N LEU A 70 -3.73 -4.23 -28.03
CA LEU A 70 -3.37 -4.47 -26.63
C LEU A 70 -1.87 -4.79 -26.47
N LYS A 71 -1.30 -5.60 -27.36
CA LYS A 71 0.14 -5.84 -27.38
C LYS A 71 0.93 -4.56 -27.67
N SER A 72 0.53 -3.80 -28.68
CA SER A 72 1.14 -2.52 -29.06
C SER A 72 1.16 -1.54 -27.88
N LEU A 73 0.08 -1.50 -27.11
CA LEU A 73 -0.01 -0.72 -25.87
C LEU A 73 1.03 -1.20 -24.84
N ALA A 74 1.12 -2.51 -24.59
CA ALA A 74 2.05 -3.07 -23.62
C ALA A 74 3.52 -2.81 -24.00
N GLU A 75 3.88 -2.99 -25.28
CA GLU A 75 5.21 -2.72 -25.81
C GLU A 75 5.59 -1.23 -25.72
N LEU A 76 4.66 -0.32 -26.03
CA LEU A 76 4.91 1.12 -25.88
C LEU A 76 5.08 1.52 -24.41
N LEU A 77 4.21 1.01 -23.52
CA LEU A 77 4.32 1.27 -22.08
C LEU A 77 5.66 0.75 -21.53
N GLN A 78 6.09 -0.44 -21.96
CA GLN A 78 7.38 -1.01 -21.59
C GLN A 78 8.55 -0.19 -22.17
N THR A 79 8.46 0.22 -23.44
CA THR A 79 9.54 0.97 -24.11
C THR A 79 9.75 2.35 -23.47
N TYR A 80 8.67 2.99 -23.05
CA TYR A 80 8.72 4.29 -22.38
C TYR A 80 9.02 4.20 -20.89
N ASP A 81 9.05 2.99 -20.35
CA ASP A 81 9.51 2.72 -18.99
C ASP A 81 11.04 2.77 -18.88
N THR A 82 11.56 4.00 -18.86
CA THR A 82 13.00 4.25 -18.69
C THR A 82 13.49 4.18 -17.24
N ASP A 83 12.56 3.98 -16.29
CA ASP A 83 12.80 3.97 -14.85
C ASP A 83 12.63 2.54 -14.27
N ASP A 84 12.91 1.49 -15.06
CA ASP A 84 12.92 0.07 -14.62
C ASP A 84 13.87 -0.15 -13.41
N THR A 85 14.85 0.74 -13.21
CA THR A 85 15.81 0.69 -12.10
C THR A 85 15.37 1.46 -10.85
N LEU A 86 14.35 2.31 -10.94
CA LEU A 86 13.84 3.04 -9.78
C LEU A 86 12.76 2.20 -9.08
N PRO A 87 12.72 2.18 -7.74
CA PRO A 87 11.62 1.56 -7.03
C PRO A 87 10.29 2.19 -7.46
N SER A 88 9.21 1.41 -7.50
CA SER A 88 7.86 1.84 -7.93
C SER A 88 7.30 3.06 -7.18
N GLN A 89 7.82 3.32 -5.99
CA GLN A 89 7.48 4.42 -5.10
C GLN A 89 8.37 5.66 -5.31
N ILE A 90 9.26 5.64 -6.31
CA ILE A 90 10.16 6.74 -6.62
C ILE A 90 9.99 7.12 -8.09
N GLU A 91 9.58 8.36 -8.31
CA GLU A 91 9.39 8.90 -9.64
C GLU A 91 10.38 10.02 -9.93
N ARG A 92 10.81 10.10 -11.18
CA ARG A 92 11.67 11.18 -11.67
C ARG A 92 10.84 12.28 -12.30
N ASN A 93 10.87 13.47 -11.70
CA ASN A 93 10.34 14.66 -12.30
C ASN A 93 11.19 15.02 -13.54
N ARG A 94 10.54 15.08 -14.70
CA ARG A 94 11.24 15.32 -15.97
C ARG A 94 11.52 16.80 -16.25
N ALA A 95 10.86 17.72 -15.55
CA ALA A 95 11.09 19.15 -15.72
C ALA A 95 12.41 19.61 -15.11
N ASP A 96 12.82 19.02 -13.99
CA ASP A 96 14.03 19.40 -13.25
C ASP A 96 14.98 18.23 -12.93
N GLY A 97 14.60 16.99 -13.27
CA GLY A 97 15.38 15.79 -12.99
C GLY A 97 15.37 15.37 -11.53
N SER A 98 14.55 15.99 -10.68
CA SER A 98 14.44 15.65 -9.26
C SER A 98 13.74 14.31 -9.07
N LEU A 99 14.15 13.56 -8.05
CA LEU A 99 13.43 12.36 -7.63
C LEU A 99 12.42 12.74 -6.55
N SER A 100 11.22 12.18 -6.65
CA SER A 100 10.12 12.33 -5.70
C SER A 100 9.71 10.96 -5.17
N LEU A 101 9.29 10.91 -3.90
CA LEU A 101 8.73 9.70 -3.29
C LEU A 101 7.20 9.76 -3.35
N GLN A 102 6.58 8.76 -3.98
CA GLN A 102 5.16 8.47 -3.81
C GLN A 102 4.94 7.94 -2.39
N LEU A 103 4.28 8.73 -1.54
CA LEU A 103 3.84 8.30 -0.20
C LEU A 103 2.50 7.53 -0.22
N GLY A 104 1.99 7.20 -1.41
CA GLY A 104 0.71 6.51 -1.60
C GLY A 104 0.90 5.00 -1.74
N ILE A 105 0.12 4.24 -0.98
CA ILE A 105 0.07 2.77 -1.04
C ILE A 105 -1.01 2.39 -2.05
N GLY A 106 -0.67 1.63 -3.09
CA GLY A 106 -1.62 0.72 -3.75
C GLY A 106 -1.59 0.61 -5.27
N ASP A 107 -1.23 1.67 -5.99
CA ASP A 107 -1.35 1.71 -7.46
C ASP A 107 0.05 1.79 -8.11
N SER A 108 0.35 0.87 -9.03
CA SER A 108 1.60 0.91 -9.80
C SER A 108 1.56 2.01 -10.86
N ARG A 109 2.73 2.46 -11.36
CA ARG A 109 2.80 3.43 -12.47
C ARG A 109 1.97 3.01 -13.69
N PHE A 110 1.88 1.71 -13.96
CA PHE A 110 1.09 1.16 -15.06
C PHE A 110 -0.41 1.28 -14.81
N THR A 111 -0.88 1.07 -13.58
CA THR A 111 -2.30 1.33 -13.23
C THR A 111 -2.66 2.80 -13.37
N LEU A 112 -1.75 3.72 -12.98
CA LEU A 112 -1.97 5.17 -13.12
C LEU A 112 -1.98 5.64 -14.59
N ALA A 113 -1.19 4.99 -15.45
CA ALA A 113 -1.19 5.22 -16.89
C ALA A 113 -2.45 4.64 -17.55
N ALA A 114 -2.82 3.40 -17.22
CA ALA A 114 -4.03 2.75 -17.70
C ALA A 114 -5.29 3.56 -17.35
N ASP A 115 -5.32 4.18 -16.17
CA ASP A 115 -6.46 4.95 -15.68
C ASP A 115 -6.81 6.15 -16.58
N VAL A 116 -5.80 6.84 -17.11
CA VAL A 116 -6.01 7.97 -18.04
C VAL A 116 -6.24 7.51 -19.47
N LEU A 117 -5.75 6.32 -19.84
CA LEU A 117 -5.94 5.71 -21.16
C LEU A 117 -7.31 5.05 -21.32
N PHE A 118 -7.98 4.71 -20.22
CA PHE A 118 -9.33 4.10 -20.23
C PHE A 118 -10.35 4.91 -21.04
N GLU A 119 -10.31 6.25 -20.96
CA GLU A 119 -11.18 7.15 -21.74
C GLU A 119 -10.75 7.32 -23.22
N LYS A 120 -9.63 6.73 -23.64
CA LYS A 120 -8.98 7.01 -24.94
C LYS A 120 -8.80 5.78 -25.83
N ILE A 121 -8.71 4.59 -25.24
CA ILE A 121 -8.52 3.33 -25.96
C ILE A 121 -9.71 2.44 -25.62
N ASP A 122 -10.60 2.24 -26.59
CA ASP A 122 -11.85 1.49 -26.39
C ASP A 122 -11.59 0.02 -26.08
N GLU A 123 -10.52 -0.56 -26.62
CA GLU A 123 -10.13 -1.96 -26.40
C GLU A 123 -9.74 -2.25 -24.93
N ILE A 124 -9.36 -1.23 -24.16
CA ILE A 124 -9.09 -1.37 -22.71
C ILE A 124 -10.41 -1.49 -21.93
N GLN A 125 -11.52 -0.96 -22.46
CA GLN A 125 -12.82 -1.00 -21.77
C GLN A 125 -13.42 -2.42 -21.81
N ASP A 126 -13.09 -3.21 -22.82
CA ASP A 126 -13.46 -4.63 -22.91
C ASP A 126 -12.51 -5.50 -22.07
N TRP A 127 -12.73 -5.48 -20.76
CA TRP A 127 -11.93 -6.23 -19.81
C TRP A 127 -12.06 -7.76 -19.99
N GLN A 128 -13.18 -8.26 -20.53
CA GLN A 128 -13.38 -9.70 -20.76
C GLN A 128 -12.49 -10.17 -21.90
N MET A 129 -12.45 -9.42 -23.01
CA MET A 129 -11.55 -9.71 -24.13
C MET A 129 -10.08 -9.65 -23.70
N LEU A 130 -9.69 -8.65 -22.90
CA LEU A 130 -8.33 -8.54 -22.36
C LEU A 130 -7.98 -9.74 -21.47
N ALA A 131 -8.90 -10.19 -20.63
CA ALA A 131 -8.75 -11.38 -19.81
C ALA A 131 -8.60 -12.67 -20.66
N GLY A 132 -9.39 -12.79 -21.73
CA GLY A 132 -9.28 -13.88 -22.71
C GLY A 132 -7.92 -13.93 -23.38
N TYR A 133 -7.42 -12.77 -23.81
CA TYR A 133 -6.10 -12.64 -24.41
C TYR A 133 -5.00 -13.09 -23.43
N LEU A 134 -5.07 -12.63 -22.17
CA LEU A 134 -4.13 -13.04 -21.13
C LEU A 134 -4.18 -14.53 -20.80
N LEU A 135 -5.34 -15.19 -20.90
CA LEU A 135 -5.48 -16.62 -20.63
C LEU A 135 -5.17 -17.51 -21.83
N PHE A 136 -5.09 -16.94 -23.04
CA PHE A 136 -4.86 -17.69 -24.25
C PHE A 136 -3.55 -18.49 -24.19
N ASP A 137 -3.61 -19.74 -24.65
CA ASP A 137 -2.45 -20.64 -24.71
C ASP A 137 -1.71 -20.48 -26.05
N HIS A 138 -0.61 -19.74 -26.01
CA HIS A 138 0.26 -19.54 -27.17
C HIS A 138 1.17 -20.75 -27.49
N SER A 139 1.18 -21.81 -26.66
CA SER A 139 2.06 -22.98 -26.86
C SER A 139 1.76 -23.77 -28.15
N SER A 140 0.53 -23.67 -28.63
CA SER A 140 0.05 -24.37 -29.83
C SER A 140 0.56 -23.76 -31.15
N GLY A 141 1.10 -22.53 -31.13
CA GLY A 141 1.57 -21.81 -32.33
C GLY A 141 2.96 -22.19 -32.82
N VAL A 142 3.78 -22.84 -31.97
CA VAL A 142 5.20 -23.10 -32.26
C VAL A 142 5.40 -24.41 -33.05
N ALA A 143 4.37 -25.26 -33.15
CA ALA A 143 4.46 -26.56 -33.79
C ALA A 143 4.04 -26.54 -35.29
N GLY A 144 4.94 -26.05 -36.15
CA GLY A 144 5.13 -26.61 -37.49
C GLY A 144 3.97 -26.53 -38.51
N ARG A 145 3.29 -25.38 -38.63
CA ARG A 145 2.47 -25.06 -39.82
C ARG A 145 3.06 -23.87 -40.58
N ALA A 146 2.89 -23.89 -41.91
CA ALA A 146 3.62 -23.06 -42.87
C ALA A 146 3.67 -21.57 -42.47
N ALA A 147 4.87 -20.98 -42.52
CA ALA A 147 5.17 -19.60 -42.14
C ALA A 147 4.48 -18.50 -42.97
N ASP A 148 3.59 -18.86 -43.90
CA ASP A 148 2.92 -17.98 -44.87
C ASP A 148 1.41 -17.77 -44.60
N ASP A 149 0.85 -18.39 -43.56
CA ASP A 149 -0.55 -18.21 -43.19
C ASP A 149 -0.73 -16.97 -42.27
N PRO A 150 -1.51 -15.95 -42.67
CA PRO A 150 -1.67 -14.71 -41.90
C PRO A 150 -2.25 -14.94 -40.48
N ALA A 151 -3.07 -15.97 -40.27
CA ALA A 151 -3.55 -16.34 -38.94
C ALA A 151 -2.45 -16.93 -38.05
N SER A 152 -1.49 -17.64 -38.63
CA SER A 152 -0.32 -18.17 -37.91
C SER A 152 0.69 -17.06 -37.58
N GLN A 153 0.84 -16.08 -38.48
CA GLN A 153 1.66 -14.88 -38.23
C GLN A 153 1.04 -13.99 -37.16
N LEU A 154 -0.29 -13.78 -37.18
CA LEU A 154 -1.03 -13.08 -36.14
C LEU A 154 -0.84 -13.72 -34.76
N LYS A 155 -0.92 -15.06 -34.67
CA LYS A 155 -0.70 -15.79 -33.41
C LYS A 155 0.72 -15.65 -32.86
N ASN A 156 1.72 -15.58 -33.74
CA ASN A 156 3.11 -15.35 -33.34
C ASN A 156 3.34 -13.91 -32.90
N GLU A 157 2.77 -12.95 -33.64
CA GLU A 157 2.89 -11.53 -33.31
C GLU A 157 2.15 -11.19 -32.02
N THR A 158 1.11 -11.93 -31.63
CA THR A 158 0.34 -11.72 -30.40
C THR A 158 0.91 -12.45 -29.17
N VAL A 159 2.04 -13.16 -29.27
CA VAL A 159 2.68 -13.76 -28.09
C VAL A 159 3.22 -12.66 -27.17
N LEU A 160 2.84 -12.71 -25.90
CA LEU A 160 3.26 -11.75 -24.88
C LEU A 160 4.56 -12.19 -24.19
N ALA A 161 5.43 -11.24 -23.87
CA ALA A 161 6.55 -11.44 -22.96
C ALA A 161 6.12 -11.30 -21.49
N GLU A 162 6.85 -11.89 -20.54
CA GLU A 162 6.50 -11.88 -19.10
C GLU A 162 6.24 -10.46 -18.54
N LYS A 163 7.04 -9.48 -18.96
CA LYS A 163 6.84 -8.07 -18.58
C LYS A 163 5.59 -7.46 -19.24
N GLU A 164 5.28 -7.83 -20.48
CA GLU A 164 4.06 -7.37 -21.18
C GLU A 164 2.82 -7.96 -20.52
N GLU A 165 2.88 -9.24 -20.11
CA GLU A 165 1.82 -9.90 -19.33
C GLU A 165 1.57 -9.17 -18.02
N ALA A 166 2.62 -8.83 -17.25
CA ALA A 166 2.49 -8.06 -16.02
C ALA A 166 1.82 -6.70 -16.27
N ILE A 167 2.23 -5.95 -17.30
CA ILE A 167 1.63 -4.66 -17.67
C ILE A 167 0.15 -4.83 -18.05
N LEU A 168 -0.19 -5.84 -18.85
CA LEU A 168 -1.57 -6.07 -19.27
C LEU A 168 -2.48 -6.52 -18.13
N ILE A 169 -1.97 -7.24 -17.13
CA ILE A 169 -2.74 -7.55 -15.91
C ILE A 169 -3.03 -6.27 -15.11
N GLU A 170 -2.10 -5.31 -15.09
CA GLU A 170 -2.32 -3.99 -14.44
C GLU A 170 -3.36 -3.14 -15.18
N VAL A 171 -3.34 -3.22 -16.51
CA VAL A 171 -4.38 -2.63 -17.36
C VAL A 171 -5.71 -3.31 -17.07
N LEU A 172 -5.76 -4.65 -17.00
CA LEU A 172 -6.97 -5.41 -16.66
C LEU A 172 -7.55 -5.03 -15.30
N HIS A 173 -6.71 -4.90 -14.27
CA HIS A 173 -7.10 -4.41 -12.95
C HIS A 173 -7.79 -3.05 -13.07
N THR A 174 -7.19 -2.13 -13.81
CA THR A 174 -7.72 -0.77 -13.99
C THR A 174 -9.03 -0.77 -14.77
N SER A 175 -9.13 -1.56 -15.84
CA SER A 175 -10.34 -1.73 -16.64
C SER A 175 -11.52 -2.27 -15.84
N ALA A 176 -11.28 -3.34 -15.08
CA ALA A 176 -12.28 -3.94 -14.20
C ALA A 176 -12.72 -2.95 -13.10
N LYS A 177 -11.75 -2.30 -12.45
CA LYS A 177 -12.00 -1.28 -11.41
C LYS A 177 -12.85 -0.12 -11.94
N ARG A 178 -12.51 0.42 -13.11
CA ARG A 178 -13.24 1.52 -13.76
C ARG A 178 -14.66 1.11 -14.15
N THR A 179 -14.82 -0.05 -14.78
CA THR A 179 -16.12 -0.56 -15.20
C THR A 179 -17.08 -0.68 -14.01
N LEU A 180 -16.61 -1.26 -12.90
CA LEU A 180 -17.43 -1.45 -11.70
C LEU A 180 -17.71 -0.13 -10.96
N THR A 181 -16.71 0.75 -10.83
CA THR A 181 -16.86 2.04 -10.13
C THR A 181 -17.74 3.03 -10.90
N ASP A 182 -17.56 3.17 -12.22
CA ASP A 182 -18.38 4.04 -13.07
C ASP A 182 -19.85 3.60 -13.05
N ASN A 183 -20.12 2.29 -13.04
CA ASN A 183 -21.47 1.76 -12.90
C ASN A 183 -22.07 2.06 -11.52
N ALA A 184 -21.28 1.98 -10.45
CA ALA A 184 -21.75 2.30 -9.10
C ALA A 184 -22.04 3.79 -8.92
N GLU A 185 -21.22 4.66 -9.52
CA GLU A 185 -21.44 6.10 -9.56
C GLU A 185 -22.73 6.46 -10.33
N LYS A 186 -23.02 5.79 -11.45
CA LYS A 186 -24.26 5.97 -12.21
C LYS A 186 -25.50 5.64 -11.37
N ILE A 187 -25.44 4.59 -10.56
CA ILE A 187 -26.54 4.14 -9.68
C ILE A 187 -26.75 5.13 -8.51
N SER A 188 -25.68 5.51 -7.84
CA SER A 188 -25.69 6.31 -6.59
C SER A 188 -25.82 7.82 -6.82
N ALA A 189 -25.61 8.33 -8.04
CA ALA A 189 -25.64 9.76 -8.31
C ALA A 189 -27.01 10.41 -7.98
N PRO A 190 -27.05 11.44 -7.09
CA PRO A 190 -28.29 12.07 -6.62
C PRO A 190 -29.04 12.88 -7.70
N LYS A 191 -28.47 13.00 -8.91
CA LYS A 191 -29.07 13.65 -10.09
C LYS A 191 -29.09 12.73 -11.31
N SER A 192 -28.95 11.42 -11.11
CA SER A 192 -29.03 10.44 -12.19
C SER A 192 -30.39 10.55 -12.89
N LYS A 193 -30.39 10.79 -14.20
CA LYS A 193 -31.60 10.79 -15.04
C LYS A 193 -32.08 9.36 -15.37
N LEU A 194 -31.47 8.36 -14.76
CA LEU A 194 -31.77 6.96 -15.02
C LEU A 194 -33.12 6.59 -14.39
N THR A 195 -33.94 5.91 -15.19
CA THR A 195 -35.18 5.29 -14.72
C THR A 195 -34.88 4.13 -13.77
N LYS A 196 -35.85 3.74 -12.93
CA LYS A 196 -35.70 2.58 -12.03
C LYS A 196 -35.23 1.32 -12.79
N LYS A 197 -35.85 1.04 -13.95
CA LYS A 197 -35.48 -0.09 -14.82
C LYS A 197 -34.03 -0.03 -15.32
N GLN A 198 -33.51 1.16 -15.62
CA GLN A 198 -32.11 1.31 -16.04
C GLN A 198 -31.13 1.14 -14.88
N LYS A 199 -31.53 1.50 -13.66
CA LYS A 199 -30.71 1.22 -12.47
C LYS A 199 -30.65 -0.28 -12.20
N ASP A 200 -31.80 -0.96 -12.26
CA ASP A 200 -31.87 -2.42 -12.07
C ASP A 200 -31.01 -3.16 -13.12
N GLN A 201 -30.97 -2.69 -14.38
CA GLN A 201 -30.11 -3.24 -15.43
C GLN A 201 -28.60 -3.05 -15.14
N ILE A 202 -28.20 -1.86 -14.70
CA ILE A 202 -26.79 -1.60 -14.38
C ILE A 202 -26.36 -2.42 -13.15
N GLU A 203 -27.27 -2.66 -12.21
CA GLU A 203 -27.02 -3.53 -11.05
C GLU A 203 -26.86 -5.00 -11.47
N GLU A 204 -27.67 -5.48 -12.41
CA GLU A 204 -27.51 -6.81 -13.02
C GLU A 204 -26.19 -6.95 -13.79
N GLU A 205 -25.80 -5.95 -14.59
CA GLU A 205 -24.50 -5.88 -15.27
C GLU A 205 -23.32 -5.87 -14.29
N GLN A 206 -23.46 -5.20 -13.14
CA GLN A 206 -22.46 -5.23 -12.07
C GLN A 206 -22.34 -6.62 -11.44
N GLU A 207 -23.47 -7.28 -11.16
CA GLU A 207 -23.50 -8.64 -10.61
C GLU A 207 -22.87 -9.65 -11.57
N GLU A 208 -23.19 -9.56 -12.85
CA GLU A 208 -22.59 -10.40 -13.88
C GLU A 208 -21.07 -10.15 -14.02
N THR A 209 -20.65 -8.88 -14.04
CA THR A 209 -19.23 -8.50 -14.10
C THR A 209 -18.45 -9.08 -12.91
N ALA A 210 -18.98 -8.94 -11.70
CA ALA A 210 -18.35 -9.47 -10.49
C ALA A 210 -18.27 -11.01 -10.50
N ARG A 211 -19.33 -11.71 -10.92
CA ARG A 211 -19.32 -13.17 -11.07
C ARG A 211 -18.29 -13.63 -12.09
N ASN A 212 -18.20 -12.95 -13.24
CA ASN A 212 -17.26 -13.29 -14.30
C ASN A 212 -15.80 -13.06 -13.86
N LEU A 213 -15.52 -11.95 -13.17
CA LEU A 213 -14.21 -11.69 -12.56
C LEU A 213 -13.85 -12.74 -11.50
N ALA A 214 -14.80 -13.11 -10.63
CA ALA A 214 -14.58 -14.13 -9.61
C ALA A 214 -14.25 -15.51 -10.21
N ASN A 215 -14.85 -15.85 -11.35
CA ASN A 215 -14.53 -17.08 -12.10
C ASN A 215 -13.18 -17.00 -12.85
N LEU A 216 -12.70 -15.78 -13.14
CA LEU A 216 -11.47 -15.52 -13.87
C LEU A 216 -10.23 -15.57 -12.94
N SER A 217 -10.35 -15.03 -11.73
CA SER A 217 -9.24 -14.93 -10.76
C SER A 217 -8.49 -16.26 -10.55
N PRO A 218 -9.15 -17.42 -10.32
CA PRO A 218 -8.44 -18.69 -10.15
C PRO A 218 -7.65 -19.12 -11.39
N LYS A 219 -8.18 -18.81 -12.60
CA LYS A 219 -7.50 -19.13 -13.87
C LYS A 219 -6.25 -18.28 -14.05
N LEU A 220 -6.34 -16.99 -13.73
CA LEU A 220 -5.22 -16.06 -13.79
C LEU A 220 -4.15 -16.46 -12.77
N LEU A 221 -4.52 -16.76 -11.53
CA LEU A 221 -3.58 -17.21 -10.50
C LEU A 221 -2.92 -18.55 -10.85
N LYS A 222 -3.61 -19.44 -11.56
CA LYS A 222 -3.02 -20.68 -12.04
C LYS A 222 -1.94 -20.46 -13.12
N LYS A 223 -2.13 -19.47 -14.01
CA LYS A 223 -1.16 -19.17 -15.09
C LYS A 223 -0.01 -18.27 -14.60
N PHE A 224 -0.33 -17.30 -13.75
CA PHE A 224 0.55 -16.18 -13.40
C PHE A 224 0.96 -16.14 -11.92
N GLY A 225 0.57 -17.15 -11.12
CA GLY A 225 0.83 -17.17 -9.69
C GLY A 225 2.23 -17.60 -9.29
N ASP A 226 3.07 -18.09 -10.21
CA ASP A 226 4.44 -18.54 -9.87
C ASP A 226 5.43 -17.37 -9.79
N THR A 227 5.22 -16.31 -10.57
CA THR A 227 6.06 -15.11 -10.55
C THR A 227 5.48 -14.05 -9.59
N PRO A 228 6.27 -13.48 -8.66
CA PRO A 228 5.77 -12.50 -7.69
C PRO A 228 5.06 -11.28 -8.29
N SER A 229 5.62 -10.69 -9.36
CA SER A 229 5.07 -9.46 -9.94
C SER A 229 3.71 -9.66 -10.60
N THR A 230 3.56 -10.75 -11.38
CA THR A 230 2.29 -11.10 -12.01
C THR A 230 1.28 -11.58 -10.96
N ALA A 231 1.71 -12.34 -9.95
CA ALA A 231 0.84 -12.75 -8.84
C ALA A 231 0.28 -11.52 -8.08
N ALA A 232 1.14 -10.54 -7.78
CA ALA A 232 0.75 -9.28 -7.14
C ALA A 232 -0.24 -8.46 -7.99
N ALA A 233 -0.07 -8.44 -9.31
CA ALA A 233 -1.01 -7.79 -10.23
C ALA A 233 -2.37 -8.52 -10.25
N VAL A 234 -2.39 -9.86 -10.29
CA VAL A 234 -3.63 -10.64 -10.26
C VAL A 234 -4.36 -10.50 -8.91
N LEU A 235 -3.65 -10.49 -7.77
CA LEU A 235 -4.25 -10.23 -6.46
C LEU A 235 -4.91 -8.84 -6.38
N ARG A 236 -4.38 -7.85 -7.11
CA ARG A 236 -5.03 -6.54 -7.22
C ARG A 236 -6.28 -6.58 -8.07
N VAL A 237 -6.32 -7.37 -9.15
CA VAL A 237 -7.57 -7.64 -9.89
C VAL A 237 -8.62 -8.24 -8.95
N GLU A 238 -8.24 -9.22 -8.14
CA GLU A 238 -9.15 -9.82 -7.16
C GLU A 238 -9.67 -8.80 -6.14
N ALA A 239 -8.82 -7.89 -5.67
CA ALA A 239 -9.21 -6.84 -4.74
C ALA A 239 -10.34 -5.94 -5.27
N VAL A 240 -10.54 -5.84 -6.59
CA VAL A 240 -11.66 -5.10 -7.19
C VAL A 240 -13.01 -5.69 -6.77
N LEU A 241 -13.10 -7.00 -6.55
CA LEU A 241 -14.32 -7.66 -6.10
C LEU A 241 -14.71 -7.29 -4.67
N SER A 242 -13.75 -6.82 -3.88
CA SER A 242 -13.94 -6.40 -2.49
C SER A 242 -14.24 -4.90 -2.33
N LEU A 243 -14.54 -4.19 -3.42
CA LEU A 243 -14.85 -2.76 -3.36
C LEU A 243 -16.15 -2.52 -2.58
N PRO A 244 -16.20 -1.51 -1.69
CA PRO A 244 -17.44 -1.16 -0.95
C PRO A 244 -18.64 -0.87 -1.86
N ALA A 245 -18.37 -0.41 -3.09
CA ALA A 245 -19.40 -0.17 -4.10
C ALA A 245 -20.16 -1.44 -4.52
N LEU A 246 -19.57 -2.61 -4.28
CA LEU A 246 -20.13 -3.94 -4.56
C LEU A 246 -20.67 -4.63 -3.30
N ALA A 247 -20.72 -3.93 -2.16
CA ALA A 247 -21.19 -4.52 -0.89
C ALA A 247 -22.65 -4.99 -0.90
N ASN A 248 -23.47 -4.42 -1.79
CA ASN A 248 -24.87 -4.83 -1.95
C ASN A 248 -25.03 -6.04 -2.89
N LEU A 249 -23.98 -6.39 -3.62
CA LEU A 249 -23.98 -7.54 -4.52
C LEU A 249 -23.88 -8.80 -3.65
N ARG A 250 -24.85 -9.69 -3.77
CA ARG A 250 -24.79 -10.99 -3.09
C ARG A 250 -23.66 -11.80 -3.69
N GLN A 251 -22.49 -11.78 -3.06
CA GLN A 251 -21.41 -12.70 -3.41
C GLN A 251 -21.82 -14.09 -2.91
N ASP A 252 -21.79 -15.09 -3.80
CA ASP A 252 -21.96 -16.49 -3.41
C ASP A 252 -20.84 -16.82 -2.42
N SER A 253 -21.23 -17.17 -1.19
CA SER A 253 -20.30 -17.54 -0.10
C SER A 253 -19.30 -18.62 -0.54
N THR A 254 -19.69 -19.50 -1.47
CA THR A 254 -18.83 -20.53 -2.05
C THR A 254 -17.71 -19.93 -2.90
N THR A 255 -18.07 -19.02 -3.81
CA THR A 255 -17.11 -18.36 -4.72
C THR A 255 -16.17 -17.48 -3.92
N TYR A 256 -16.69 -16.74 -2.94
CA TYR A 256 -15.89 -15.91 -2.06
C TYR A 256 -14.91 -16.73 -1.20
N GLY A 257 -15.35 -17.86 -0.64
CA GLY A 257 -14.48 -18.78 0.10
C GLY A 257 -13.34 -19.35 -0.77
N ALA A 258 -13.62 -19.65 -2.05
CA ALA A 258 -12.60 -20.11 -2.99
C ALA A 258 -11.57 -19.02 -3.33
N LEU A 259 -12.00 -17.76 -3.48
CA LEU A 259 -11.11 -16.61 -3.66
C LEU A 259 -10.18 -16.44 -2.44
N LEU A 260 -10.72 -16.50 -1.23
CA LEU A 260 -9.90 -16.45 0.00
C LEU A 260 -8.91 -17.61 0.09
N ASP A 261 -9.29 -18.81 -0.35
CA ASP A 261 -8.36 -19.96 -0.40
C ASP A 261 -7.22 -19.73 -1.42
N ASP A 262 -7.51 -19.08 -2.54
CA ASP A 262 -6.51 -18.69 -3.53
C ASP A 262 -5.56 -17.61 -3.00
N VAL A 263 -6.06 -16.57 -2.32
CA VAL A 263 -5.24 -15.57 -1.60
C VAL A 263 -4.36 -16.24 -0.58
N ARG A 264 -4.91 -17.16 0.24
CA ARG A 264 -4.17 -17.91 1.25
C ARG A 264 -3.02 -18.71 0.61
N LYS A 265 -3.30 -19.36 -0.51
CA LYS A 265 -2.29 -20.13 -1.25
C LYS A 265 -1.16 -19.21 -1.74
N GLN A 266 -1.47 -18.07 -2.35
CA GLN A 266 -0.44 -17.12 -2.80
C GLN A 266 0.35 -16.54 -1.62
N PHE A 267 -0.31 -16.24 -0.52
CA PHE A 267 0.33 -15.74 0.70
C PHE A 267 1.37 -16.73 1.25
N MET A 268 1.07 -18.04 1.20
CA MET A 268 1.98 -19.08 1.67
C MET A 268 3.07 -19.44 0.64
N SER A 269 2.78 -19.35 -0.65
CA SER A 269 3.73 -19.69 -1.73
C SER A 269 4.82 -18.63 -1.94
N HIS A 270 4.56 -17.37 -1.60
CA HIS A 270 5.50 -16.26 -1.83
C HIS A 270 6.15 -15.74 -0.55
N GLY A 271 7.40 -15.33 -0.63
CA GLY A 271 8.18 -14.72 0.46
C GLY A 271 8.52 -13.25 0.24
N SER A 272 8.03 -12.64 -0.85
CA SER A 272 8.30 -11.25 -1.19
C SER A 272 7.18 -10.33 -0.71
N ASP A 273 7.57 -9.13 -0.31
CA ASP A 273 6.63 -8.09 0.12
C ASP A 273 5.70 -7.64 -1.01
N GLU A 274 6.16 -7.76 -2.26
CA GLU A 274 5.41 -7.46 -3.49
C GLU A 274 4.09 -8.25 -3.57
N VAL A 275 4.06 -9.51 -3.11
CA VAL A 275 2.86 -10.35 -3.10
C VAL A 275 2.13 -10.28 -1.76
N LEU A 276 2.88 -10.29 -0.65
CA LEU A 276 2.30 -10.31 0.69
C LEU A 276 1.52 -9.03 1.02
N ALA A 277 1.93 -7.87 0.51
CA ALA A 277 1.19 -6.62 0.71
C ALA A 277 -0.19 -6.64 0.02
N PRO A 278 -0.31 -6.89 -1.30
CA PRO A 278 -1.62 -7.05 -1.96
C PRO A 278 -2.50 -8.14 -1.35
N ALA A 279 -1.92 -9.28 -0.96
CA ALA A 279 -2.66 -10.36 -0.31
C ALA A 279 -3.20 -9.94 1.06
N SER A 280 -2.41 -9.21 1.86
CA SER A 280 -2.85 -8.67 3.15
C SER A 280 -3.96 -7.63 2.97
N ASP A 281 -3.84 -6.76 1.96
CA ASP A 281 -4.89 -5.80 1.65
C ASP A 281 -6.19 -6.49 1.19
N ALA A 282 -6.09 -7.58 0.44
CA ALA A 282 -7.25 -8.41 0.07
C ALA A 282 -7.93 -8.99 1.33
N ILE A 283 -7.16 -9.54 2.28
CA ILE A 283 -7.68 -10.02 3.57
C ILE A 283 -8.32 -8.88 4.38
N LEU A 284 -7.70 -7.69 4.42
CA LEU A 284 -8.25 -6.55 5.15
C LEU A 284 -9.60 -6.11 4.57
N ARG A 285 -9.70 -6.05 3.24
CA ARG A 285 -10.96 -5.71 2.56
C ARG A 285 -12.01 -6.80 2.78
N ALA A 286 -11.60 -8.06 2.75
CA ALA A 286 -12.48 -9.18 3.05
C ALA A 286 -13.15 -9.05 4.42
N LYS A 287 -12.38 -8.72 5.45
CA LYS A 287 -12.88 -8.47 6.82
C LYS A 287 -13.80 -7.24 6.95
N SER A 288 -13.78 -6.33 5.98
CA SER A 288 -14.71 -5.20 5.97
C SER A 288 -16.11 -5.58 5.47
N TYR A 289 -16.27 -6.81 4.95
CA TYR A 289 -17.51 -7.32 4.38
C TYR A 289 -18.33 -8.07 5.43
N GLY A 290 -19.14 -7.33 6.20
CA GLY A 290 -19.80 -7.84 7.41
C GLY A 290 -20.72 -9.05 7.24
N GLU A 291 -21.24 -9.36 6.04
CA GLU A 291 -22.08 -10.55 5.82
C GLU A 291 -21.29 -11.87 5.75
N LEU A 292 -19.99 -11.79 5.42
CA LEU A 292 -19.10 -12.95 5.23
C LEU A 292 -17.95 -12.95 6.26
N ASP A 293 -18.12 -12.20 7.36
CA ASP A 293 -17.09 -12.01 8.38
C ASP A 293 -16.72 -13.34 9.04
N ASP A 294 -17.70 -14.16 9.45
CA ASP A 294 -17.46 -15.49 10.05
C ASP A 294 -16.59 -16.40 9.16
N LEU A 295 -16.88 -16.46 7.85
CA LEU A 295 -16.10 -17.25 6.90
C LEU A 295 -14.69 -16.68 6.72
N THR A 296 -14.58 -15.35 6.67
CA THR A 296 -13.29 -14.66 6.55
C THR A 296 -12.43 -14.92 7.78
N GLU A 297 -13.00 -14.81 8.98
CA GLU A 297 -12.33 -15.11 10.25
C GLU A 297 -11.87 -16.56 10.33
N GLU A 298 -12.69 -17.53 9.90
CA GLU A 298 -12.32 -18.95 9.83
C GLU A 298 -11.09 -19.15 8.93
N LYS A 299 -11.09 -18.56 7.73
CA LYS A 299 -9.97 -18.68 6.77
C LYS A 299 -8.71 -17.99 7.26
N VAL A 300 -8.84 -16.83 7.91
CA VAL A 300 -7.72 -16.09 8.51
C VAL A 300 -7.13 -16.85 9.71
N ALA A 301 -7.97 -17.51 10.52
CA ALA A 301 -7.50 -18.37 11.60
C ALA A 301 -6.70 -19.57 11.07
N ALA A 302 -7.19 -20.24 10.01
CA ALA A 302 -6.45 -21.31 9.36
C ALA A 302 -5.10 -20.83 8.77
N LEU A 303 -5.06 -19.62 8.20
CA LEU A 303 -3.81 -19.02 7.71
C LEU A 303 -2.83 -18.74 8.86
N TRP A 304 -3.32 -18.29 10.02
CA TRP A 304 -2.47 -18.16 11.20
C TRP A 304 -1.88 -19.50 11.64
N GLU A 305 -2.69 -20.56 11.69
CA GLU A 305 -2.20 -21.91 12.02
C GLU A 305 -1.09 -22.34 11.05
N ASP A 306 -1.29 -22.17 9.74
CA ASP A 306 -0.29 -22.51 8.72
C ASP A 306 1.04 -21.74 8.91
N VAL A 307 0.96 -20.42 9.17
CA VAL A 307 2.15 -19.56 9.36
C VAL A 307 2.91 -19.91 10.64
N ILE A 308 2.19 -20.24 11.73
CA ILE A 308 2.79 -20.63 13.01
C ILE A 308 3.38 -22.03 12.93
N ASN A 309 2.73 -22.98 12.23
CA ASN A 309 3.30 -24.30 11.99
C ASN A 309 4.60 -24.21 11.18
N ASN A 310 4.63 -23.39 10.13
CA ASN A 310 5.86 -23.11 9.38
C ASN A 310 6.94 -22.45 10.25
N LEU A 311 6.56 -21.57 11.18
CA LEU A 311 7.51 -21.00 12.13
C LEU A 311 8.10 -22.10 13.01
N ALA A 312 7.25 -22.96 13.58
CA ALA A 312 7.64 -24.01 14.50
C ALA A 312 8.71 -24.95 13.93
N GLU A 313 8.64 -25.27 12.64
CA GLU A 313 9.64 -26.07 11.93
C GLU A 313 11.02 -25.38 11.84
N LEU A 314 11.06 -24.04 11.90
CA LEU A 314 12.27 -23.22 11.83
C LEU A 314 12.83 -22.86 13.22
N LEU A 315 12.09 -23.12 14.29
CA LEU A 315 12.49 -22.77 15.65
C LEU A 315 13.41 -23.83 16.24
N ASN A 316 14.62 -23.41 16.62
CA ASN A 316 15.50 -24.17 17.49
C ASN A 316 15.85 -23.35 18.74
N PRO A 317 15.32 -23.67 19.93
CA PRO A 317 15.54 -22.89 21.14
C PRO A 317 17.02 -22.62 21.46
N GLU A 318 17.93 -23.52 21.08
CA GLU A 318 19.36 -23.43 21.36
C GLU A 318 20.11 -22.46 20.44
N THR A 319 19.68 -22.33 19.19
CA THR A 319 20.43 -21.61 18.14
C THR A 319 19.67 -20.42 17.54
N ILE A 320 18.39 -20.25 17.84
CA ILE A 320 17.51 -19.26 17.21
C ILE A 320 17.99 -17.82 17.37
N THR A 321 18.70 -17.49 18.44
CA THR A 321 19.26 -16.15 18.68
C THR A 321 20.72 -15.99 18.25
N VAL A 322 21.37 -17.07 17.80
CA VAL A 322 22.81 -17.10 17.55
C VAL A 322 23.12 -16.70 16.09
N ARG A 323 23.78 -15.55 15.93
CA ARG A 323 24.21 -15.04 14.62
C ARG A 323 25.31 -15.90 13.99
N GLY A 324 25.13 -16.28 12.72
CA GLY A 324 26.10 -17.00 11.91
C GLY A 324 26.10 -18.53 12.06
N VAL A 325 25.10 -19.09 12.76
CA VAL A 325 24.92 -20.55 12.90
C VAL A 325 24.00 -21.13 11.83
N ALA A 326 23.02 -20.35 11.38
CA ALA A 326 22.04 -20.78 10.38
C ALA A 326 22.61 -20.62 8.97
N SER A 327 22.26 -21.56 8.09
CA SER A 327 22.56 -21.48 6.66
C SER A 327 21.73 -20.40 5.95
N SER A 328 22.20 -19.91 4.80
CA SER A 328 21.46 -18.97 3.94
C SER A 328 20.02 -19.43 3.63
N GLU A 329 19.79 -20.73 3.43
CA GLU A 329 18.45 -21.29 3.17
C GLU A 329 17.54 -21.15 4.41
N GLU A 330 18.04 -21.49 5.60
CA GLU A 330 17.32 -21.35 6.87
C GLU A 330 17.03 -19.88 7.20
N LEU A 331 18.00 -18.98 6.98
CA LEU A 331 17.84 -17.54 7.16
C LEU A 331 16.77 -16.97 6.23
N THR A 332 16.78 -17.38 4.96
CA THR A 332 15.78 -16.94 3.98
C THR A 332 14.39 -17.44 4.37
N ALA A 333 14.26 -18.71 4.75
CA ALA A 333 13.00 -19.29 5.20
C ALA A 333 12.45 -18.57 6.44
N LEU A 334 13.30 -18.31 7.45
CA LEU A 334 12.94 -17.60 8.67
C LEU A 334 12.53 -16.15 8.38
N SER A 335 13.32 -15.43 7.58
CA SER A 335 13.03 -14.05 7.18
C SER A 335 11.69 -13.92 6.45
N ASN A 336 11.40 -14.85 5.53
CA ASN A 336 10.13 -14.87 4.78
C ASN A 336 8.95 -15.21 5.70
N ASN A 337 9.12 -16.16 6.63
CA ASN A 337 8.04 -16.51 7.54
C ASN A 337 7.72 -15.38 8.54
N ILE A 338 8.73 -14.66 9.04
CA ILE A 338 8.52 -13.48 9.89
C ILE A 338 7.84 -12.36 9.09
N LEU A 339 8.17 -12.18 7.81
CA LEU A 339 7.46 -11.20 6.97
C LEU A 339 5.99 -11.54 6.80
N ARG A 340 5.64 -12.83 6.68
CA ARG A 340 4.23 -13.29 6.69
C ARG A 340 3.54 -12.94 8.01
N ILE A 341 4.17 -13.21 9.15
CA ILE A 341 3.63 -12.84 10.47
C ILE A 341 3.42 -11.33 10.57
N LEU A 342 4.42 -10.55 10.15
CA LEU A 342 4.35 -9.09 10.13
C LEU A 342 3.15 -8.60 9.32
N ARG A 343 3.03 -9.08 8.08
CA ARG A 343 1.97 -8.69 7.15
C ARG A 343 0.58 -9.10 7.65
N LEU A 344 0.44 -10.33 8.14
CA LEU A 344 -0.82 -10.82 8.70
C LEU A 344 -1.22 -10.08 9.99
N SER A 345 -0.25 -9.77 10.85
CA SER A 345 -0.48 -8.99 12.09
C SER A 345 -0.90 -7.54 11.82
N SER A 346 -0.63 -7.00 10.63
CA SER A 346 -1.07 -5.65 10.25
C SER A 346 -2.56 -5.55 9.92
N VAL A 347 -3.20 -6.69 9.60
CA VAL A 347 -4.61 -6.76 9.17
C VAL A 347 -5.48 -7.63 10.08
N SER A 348 -4.88 -8.46 10.92
CA SER A 348 -5.58 -9.36 11.85
C SER A 348 -4.95 -9.37 13.24
N ASN A 349 -5.79 -9.64 14.26
CA ASN A 349 -5.32 -9.77 15.64
C ASN A 349 -4.45 -11.03 15.76
N CYS A 350 -3.19 -10.85 16.17
CA CYS A 350 -2.21 -11.92 16.28
C CYS A 350 -2.06 -12.50 17.70
N ILE A 351 -2.76 -11.97 18.70
CA ILE A 351 -2.55 -12.31 20.11
C ILE A 351 -2.73 -13.80 20.36
N ALA A 352 -3.90 -14.36 20.03
CA ALA A 352 -4.22 -15.75 20.33
C ALA A 352 -3.24 -16.72 19.66
N SER A 353 -2.91 -16.48 18.39
CA SER A 353 -2.01 -17.34 17.60
C SER A 353 -0.56 -17.25 18.07
N LEU A 354 -0.08 -16.07 18.49
CA LEU A 354 1.30 -15.88 18.92
C LEU A 354 1.56 -16.27 20.38
N GLU A 355 0.54 -16.22 21.24
CA GLU A 355 0.61 -16.66 22.63
C GLU A 355 0.30 -18.15 22.82
N ASP A 356 -0.11 -18.84 21.74
CA ASP A 356 -0.39 -20.26 21.79
C ASP A 356 0.85 -21.07 22.20
N SER A 357 0.63 -22.01 23.11
CA SER A 357 1.69 -22.82 23.72
C SER A 357 2.16 -24.01 22.88
N SER A 358 1.67 -24.19 21.65
CA SER A 358 2.07 -25.27 20.74
C SER A 358 3.58 -25.29 20.45
N VAL A 359 4.23 -24.13 20.49
CA VAL A 359 5.68 -23.98 20.27
C VAL A 359 6.48 -23.76 21.55
N ALA A 360 5.87 -23.95 22.72
CA ALA A 360 6.52 -23.74 24.00
C ALA A 360 7.72 -24.68 24.17
N ALA A 361 8.88 -24.13 24.51
CA ALA A 361 10.09 -24.90 24.78
C ALA A 361 11.03 -24.16 25.72
N LYS A 362 11.99 -24.88 26.30
CA LYS A 362 13.03 -24.32 27.15
C LYS A 362 14.37 -24.44 26.44
N ASN A 363 15.16 -23.37 26.47
CA ASN A 363 16.58 -23.46 26.13
C ASN A 363 17.35 -23.90 27.37
N ASP A 364 17.83 -25.14 27.36
CA ASP A 364 18.56 -25.73 28.49
C ASP A 364 19.91 -25.04 28.79
N THR A 365 20.50 -24.36 27.79
CA THR A 365 21.79 -23.68 27.92
C THR A 365 21.65 -22.29 28.54
N SER A 366 20.68 -21.49 28.07
CA SER A 366 20.45 -20.13 28.56
C SER A 366 19.46 -20.07 29.72
N GLY A 367 18.67 -21.13 29.94
CA GLY A 367 17.59 -21.19 30.92
C GLY A 367 16.34 -20.41 30.51
N VAL A 368 16.29 -19.86 29.29
CA VAL A 368 15.15 -19.08 28.78
C VAL A 368 13.99 -20.01 28.47
N ASP A 369 12.83 -19.69 29.03
CA ASP A 369 11.57 -20.40 28.80
C ASP A 369 10.75 -19.64 27.75
N TYR A 370 10.49 -20.27 26.60
CA TYR A 370 9.59 -19.77 25.55
C TYR A 370 8.20 -20.38 25.78
N GLN A 371 7.20 -19.54 26.03
CA GLN A 371 5.83 -19.97 26.32
C GLN A 371 4.95 -19.99 25.06
N GLY A 372 5.33 -19.24 24.02
CA GLY A 372 4.67 -19.23 22.71
C GLY A 372 5.55 -18.61 21.64
N ALA A 373 5.02 -18.50 20.42
CA ALA A 373 5.74 -17.96 19.26
C ALA A 373 6.23 -16.53 19.49
N ILE A 374 5.46 -15.72 20.23
CA ILE A 374 5.83 -14.35 20.56
C ILE A 374 7.16 -14.24 21.29
N ASP A 375 7.50 -15.19 22.17
CA ASP A 375 8.73 -15.11 22.97
C ASP A 375 9.97 -15.33 22.09
N TYR A 376 9.87 -16.19 21.06
CA TYR A 376 10.92 -16.33 20.05
C TYR A 376 11.06 -15.06 19.21
N ILE A 377 9.94 -14.48 18.76
CA ILE A 377 9.95 -13.24 17.97
C ILE A 377 10.60 -12.10 18.76
N ILE A 378 10.32 -12.00 20.06
CA ILE A 378 10.93 -11.03 20.97
C ILE A 378 12.44 -11.27 21.15
N ALA A 379 12.91 -12.53 21.05
CA ALA A 379 14.32 -12.89 21.18
C ALA A 379 15.15 -12.68 19.90
N LEU A 380 14.53 -12.81 18.72
CA LEU A 380 15.19 -12.70 17.42
C LEU A 380 15.99 -11.39 17.15
N PRO A 381 15.66 -10.21 17.72
CA PRO A 381 16.51 -9.03 17.61
C PRO A 381 17.96 -9.26 18.06
N GLN A 382 18.21 -10.24 18.94
CA GLN A 382 19.56 -10.64 19.35
C GLN A 382 20.44 -11.14 18.19
N ARG A 383 19.85 -11.58 17.07
CA ARG A 383 20.61 -11.98 15.86
C ARG A 383 21.37 -10.80 15.22
N ALA A 384 21.00 -9.56 15.54
CA ALA A 384 21.77 -8.39 15.13
C ALA A 384 23.05 -8.18 15.94
N ILE A 385 23.23 -8.86 17.09
CA ILE A 385 24.43 -8.73 17.92
C ILE A 385 25.61 -9.40 17.20
N HIS A 386 26.78 -8.74 17.16
CA HIS A 386 27.98 -9.35 16.62
C HIS A 386 28.35 -10.60 17.43
N SER A 387 28.41 -11.76 16.78
CA SER A 387 28.84 -13.00 17.43
C SER A 387 30.37 -13.09 17.48
N SER A 388 30.89 -13.76 18.51
CA SER A 388 32.32 -14.10 18.62
C SER A 388 32.74 -15.29 17.75
N GLY A 389 31.82 -15.82 16.92
CA GLY A 389 32.02 -16.95 16.03
C GLY A 389 32.58 -16.54 14.66
N PRO A 390 32.57 -17.45 13.67
CA PRO A 390 32.87 -17.08 12.30
C PRO A 390 31.88 -16.00 11.84
N SER A 391 32.40 -14.91 11.28
CA SER A 391 31.54 -13.88 10.69
C SER A 391 30.74 -14.51 9.56
N PRO A 392 29.41 -14.32 9.52
CA PRO A 392 28.63 -14.67 8.33
C PRO A 392 29.19 -13.90 7.12
N ASP A 393 28.96 -14.44 5.93
CA ASP A 393 29.24 -13.70 4.71
C ASP A 393 28.33 -12.44 4.60
N PRO A 394 28.60 -11.50 3.69
CA PRO A 394 27.83 -10.26 3.60
C PRO A 394 26.32 -10.46 3.36
N ASP A 395 25.93 -11.49 2.60
CA ASP A 395 24.53 -11.76 2.24
C ASP A 395 23.80 -12.39 3.44
N GLU A 396 24.43 -13.36 4.09
CA GLU A 396 23.95 -13.94 5.36
C GLU A 396 23.88 -12.85 6.44
N ALA A 397 24.89 -11.99 6.56
CA ALA A 397 24.90 -10.89 7.53
C ALA A 397 23.74 -9.91 7.30
N ALA A 398 23.39 -9.63 6.04
CA ALA A 398 22.24 -8.80 5.68
C ALA A 398 20.91 -9.49 6.03
N LEU A 399 20.79 -10.80 5.79
CA LEU A 399 19.62 -11.59 6.19
C LEU A 399 19.45 -11.64 7.72
N GLU A 400 20.54 -11.79 8.47
CA GLU A 400 20.54 -11.75 9.93
C GLU A 400 19.99 -10.41 10.46
N ASP A 401 20.48 -9.30 9.90
CA ASP A 401 20.03 -7.96 10.25
C ASP A 401 18.56 -7.73 9.84
N GLU A 402 18.14 -8.30 8.70
CA GLU A 402 16.75 -8.25 8.21
C GLU A 402 15.79 -9.01 9.12
N ILE A 403 16.16 -10.23 9.55
CA ILE A 403 15.39 -11.04 10.50
C ILE A 403 15.20 -10.28 11.81
N ALA A 404 16.28 -9.69 12.35
CA ALA A 404 16.23 -8.94 13.61
C ALA A 404 15.25 -7.76 13.51
N ALA A 405 15.30 -7.00 12.42
CA ALA A 405 14.40 -5.87 12.21
C ALA A 405 12.95 -6.29 11.97
N ARG A 406 12.69 -7.30 11.11
CA ARG A 406 11.33 -7.82 10.86
C ARG A 406 10.70 -8.39 12.13
N ALA A 407 11.48 -9.10 12.95
CA ALA A 407 11.01 -9.66 14.21
C ALA A 407 10.67 -8.55 15.22
N ALA A 408 11.52 -7.52 15.31
CA ALA A 408 11.24 -6.36 16.15
C ALA A 408 9.95 -5.65 15.73
N GLU A 409 9.68 -5.55 14.43
CA GLU A 409 8.44 -4.97 13.90
C GLU A 409 7.21 -5.87 14.14
N ALA A 410 7.34 -7.18 13.95
CA ALA A 410 6.25 -8.13 14.20
C ALA A 410 5.84 -8.12 15.69
N ALA A 411 6.81 -8.10 16.61
CA ALA A 411 6.53 -7.94 18.04
C ALA A 411 5.88 -6.58 18.36
N LEU A 412 6.23 -5.50 17.65
CA LEU A 412 5.57 -4.20 17.81
C LEU A 412 4.09 -4.25 17.39
N PHE A 413 3.73 -4.97 16.34
CA PHE A 413 2.32 -5.21 15.98
C PHE A 413 1.58 -5.98 17.07
N TYR A 414 2.19 -7.03 17.63
CA TYR A 414 1.64 -7.72 18.80
C TYR A 414 1.40 -6.75 19.96
N TRP A 415 2.37 -5.88 20.28
CA TRP A 415 2.21 -4.86 21.31
C TRP A 415 1.06 -3.90 21.02
N ARG A 416 0.89 -3.45 19.77
CA ARG A 416 -0.22 -2.57 19.38
C ARG A 416 -1.58 -3.25 19.59
N TRP A 417 -1.71 -4.53 19.24
CA TRP A 417 -2.91 -5.31 19.54
C TRP A 417 -3.14 -5.46 21.04
N LYS A 418 -2.11 -5.81 21.81
CA LYS A 418 -2.22 -5.93 23.28
C LYS A 418 -2.60 -4.61 23.94
N LEU A 419 -1.99 -3.50 23.55
CA LEU A 419 -2.34 -2.18 24.06
C LEU A 419 -3.79 -1.83 23.73
N LYS A 420 -4.27 -2.13 22.52
CA LYS A 420 -5.68 -1.95 22.14
C LYS A 420 -6.62 -2.74 23.06
N ASP A 421 -6.31 -4.01 23.32
CA ASP A 421 -7.12 -4.88 24.18
C ASP A 421 -7.09 -4.43 25.65
N VAL A 422 -5.93 -3.99 26.14
CA VAL A 422 -5.75 -3.37 27.46
C VAL A 422 -6.61 -2.12 27.58
N ILE A 423 -6.53 -1.20 26.59
CA ILE A 423 -7.33 0.04 26.56
C ILE A 423 -8.83 -0.29 26.61
N ALA A 424 -9.28 -1.22 25.77
CA ALA A 424 -10.68 -1.63 25.71
C ALA A 424 -11.14 -2.24 27.05
N THR A 425 -10.32 -3.10 27.66
CA THR A 425 -10.64 -3.76 28.93
C THR A 425 -10.74 -2.77 30.09
N VAL A 426 -9.78 -1.85 30.20
CA VAL A 426 -9.75 -0.82 31.25
C VAL A 426 -10.93 0.17 31.12
N ALA A 427 -11.31 0.51 29.90
CA ALA A 427 -12.44 1.41 29.64
C ALA A 427 -13.81 0.76 29.91
N SER A 428 -13.94 -0.55 29.65
CA SER A 428 -15.23 -1.25 29.71
C SER A 428 -15.48 -2.01 31.02
N SER A 429 -14.43 -2.57 31.64
CA SER A 429 -14.51 -3.43 32.82
C SER A 429 -14.16 -2.71 34.11
N SER A 430 -14.89 -3.03 35.18
CA SER A 430 -14.59 -2.55 36.54
C SER A 430 -13.61 -3.45 37.29
N SER A 431 -13.27 -4.63 36.78
CA SER A 431 -12.35 -5.57 37.45
C SER A 431 -10.88 -5.26 37.19
N GLY A 432 -10.57 -4.35 36.24
CA GLY A 432 -9.21 -4.15 35.74
C GLY A 432 -8.65 -5.41 35.08
N ILE A 433 -7.32 -5.41 34.88
CA ILE A 433 -6.57 -6.54 34.30
C ILE A 433 -5.94 -7.34 35.46
N PRO A 434 -5.98 -8.68 35.44
CA PRO A 434 -5.33 -9.51 36.44
C PRO A 434 -3.82 -9.19 36.57
N MET A 435 -3.32 -9.19 37.81
CA MET A 435 -1.90 -8.87 38.07
C MET A 435 -0.94 -9.86 37.38
N ASP A 436 -1.27 -11.16 37.38
CA ASP A 436 -0.43 -12.19 36.74
C ASP A 436 -0.30 -11.95 35.22
N GLU A 437 -1.36 -11.44 34.57
CA GLU A 437 -1.34 -11.08 33.15
C GLU A 437 -0.50 -9.80 32.92
N LEU A 438 -0.64 -8.80 33.80
CA LEU A 438 0.19 -7.59 33.74
C LEU A 438 1.68 -7.89 33.96
N GLU A 439 2.01 -8.80 34.87
CA GLU A 439 3.40 -9.21 35.12
C GLU A 439 4.01 -9.96 33.93
N ALA A 440 3.24 -10.86 33.30
CA ALA A 440 3.66 -11.55 32.08
C ALA A 440 3.89 -10.55 30.92
N LEU A 441 2.98 -9.58 30.74
CA LEU A 441 3.14 -8.53 29.74
C LEU A 441 4.36 -7.63 30.05
N ALA A 442 4.52 -7.17 31.30
CA ALA A 442 5.69 -6.37 31.69
C ALA A 442 7.00 -7.12 31.40
N THR A 443 7.05 -8.42 31.73
CA THR A 443 8.21 -9.29 31.46
C THR A 443 8.53 -9.36 29.96
N ARG A 444 7.53 -9.59 29.10
CA ARG A 444 7.73 -9.60 27.64
C ARG A 444 8.19 -8.24 27.11
N ARG A 445 7.64 -7.15 27.62
CA ARG A 445 8.02 -5.79 27.21
C ARG A 445 9.48 -5.53 27.56
N ASP A 446 9.89 -5.87 28.77
CA ASP A 446 11.24 -5.65 29.25
C ASP A 446 12.25 -6.50 28.45
N ALA A 447 11.89 -7.75 28.13
CA ALA A 447 12.69 -8.60 27.24
C ALA A 447 12.82 -7.99 25.83
N TYR A 448 11.72 -7.49 25.25
CA TYR A 448 11.73 -6.83 23.95
C TYR A 448 12.66 -5.60 23.92
N VAL A 449 12.54 -4.72 24.92
CA VAL A 449 13.39 -3.54 25.04
C VAL A 449 14.85 -3.93 25.25
N ALA A 450 15.14 -4.86 26.17
CA ALA A 450 16.51 -5.28 26.48
C ALA A 450 17.21 -5.96 25.30
N ASN A 451 16.49 -6.77 24.51
CA ASN A 451 17.04 -7.42 23.32
C ASN A 451 17.40 -6.42 22.23
N ILE A 452 16.56 -5.40 22.03
CA ILE A 452 16.86 -4.34 21.07
C ILE A 452 17.99 -3.44 21.58
N GLU A 453 17.99 -3.05 22.86
CA GLU A 453 19.06 -2.26 23.46
C GLU A 453 20.42 -2.96 23.30
N SER A 454 20.50 -4.25 23.61
CA SER A 454 21.71 -5.07 23.41
C SER A 454 22.16 -5.10 21.94
N ALA A 455 21.22 -5.18 21.00
CA ALA A 455 21.52 -5.12 19.58
C ALA A 455 22.05 -3.74 19.15
N LEU A 456 21.47 -2.65 19.65
CA LEU A 456 21.92 -1.29 19.37
C LEU A 456 23.32 -1.01 19.93
N GLU A 457 23.63 -1.50 21.12
CA GLU A 457 24.96 -1.39 21.73
C GLU A 457 26.05 -2.09 20.91
N SER A 458 25.71 -3.24 20.32
CA SER A 458 26.64 -4.00 19.50
C SER A 458 26.87 -3.37 18.12
N ARG A 459 25.97 -2.50 17.64
CA ARG A 459 25.93 -2.05 16.25
C ARG A 459 26.33 -0.58 16.12
N LYS A 460 26.85 -0.23 14.94
CA LYS A 460 27.16 1.17 14.62
C LYS A 460 25.86 1.99 14.59
N PRO A 461 25.82 3.22 15.14
CA PRO A 461 24.61 4.04 15.12
C PRO A 461 24.08 4.36 13.71
N GLY A 462 24.96 4.38 12.70
CA GLY A 462 24.59 4.63 11.30
C GLY A 462 24.17 3.39 10.50
N ALA A 463 24.20 2.19 11.08
CA ALA A 463 23.79 0.98 10.39
C ALA A 463 22.27 0.96 10.17
N ASP A 464 21.81 0.40 9.04
CA ASP A 464 20.38 0.36 8.68
C ASP A 464 19.53 -0.35 9.74
N VAL A 465 20.01 -1.51 10.23
CA VAL A 465 19.36 -2.26 11.32
C VAL A 465 19.20 -1.41 12.59
N SER A 466 20.20 -0.59 12.95
CA SER A 466 20.13 0.28 14.14
C SER A 466 19.03 1.33 14.00
N VAL A 467 18.89 1.93 12.81
CA VAL A 467 17.83 2.92 12.53
C VAL A 467 16.45 2.29 12.60
N ARG A 468 16.28 1.09 12.04
CA ARG A 468 14.99 0.35 12.08
C ARG A 468 14.61 -0.03 13.52
N LEU A 469 15.53 -0.68 14.24
CA LEU A 469 15.33 -1.09 15.63
C LEU A 469 15.02 0.10 16.56
N ALA A 470 15.76 1.21 16.42
CA ALA A 470 15.47 2.45 17.14
C ALA A 470 14.05 2.97 16.85
N GLY A 471 13.63 2.91 15.60
CA GLY A 471 12.28 3.28 15.19
C GLY A 471 11.20 2.43 15.86
N HIS A 472 11.39 1.11 15.96
CA HIS A 472 10.38 0.23 16.59
C HIS A 472 10.29 0.45 18.10
N VAL A 473 11.42 0.67 18.78
CA VAL A 473 11.44 0.99 20.21
C VAL A 473 10.78 2.35 20.49
N LEU A 474 11.08 3.39 19.71
CA LEU A 474 10.42 4.69 19.83
C LEU A 474 8.89 4.58 19.66
N ASP A 475 8.44 3.76 18.71
CA ASP A 475 7.01 3.51 18.49
C ASP A 475 6.37 2.75 19.67
N LEU A 476 7.07 1.79 20.28
CA LEU A 476 6.59 1.08 21.46
C LEU A 476 6.37 2.05 22.63
N TYR A 477 7.38 2.86 22.96
CA TYR A 477 7.28 3.84 24.05
C TYR A 477 6.16 4.84 23.78
N SER A 478 6.09 5.39 22.56
CA SER A 478 5.04 6.33 22.17
C SER A 478 3.64 5.71 22.29
N SER A 479 3.47 4.47 21.84
CA SER A 479 2.18 3.76 21.89
C SER A 479 1.78 3.41 23.33
N SER A 480 2.75 2.98 24.16
CA SER A 480 2.49 2.58 25.55
C SER A 480 2.11 3.77 26.43
N MET A 481 2.62 4.97 26.14
CA MET A 481 2.26 6.18 26.89
C MET A 481 0.80 6.59 26.75
N THR A 482 0.10 6.13 25.69
CA THR A 482 -1.35 6.35 25.54
C THR A 482 -2.15 5.75 26.70
N LEU A 483 -1.60 4.76 27.41
CA LEU A 483 -2.22 4.19 28.60
C LEU A 483 -2.38 5.22 29.72
N LYS A 484 -1.48 6.20 29.84
CA LYS A 484 -1.53 7.25 30.88
C LYS A 484 -2.72 8.21 30.69
N ASP A 485 -3.26 8.29 29.47
CA ASP A 485 -4.38 9.20 29.13
C ASP A 485 -5.77 8.53 29.25
N ILE A 486 -5.82 7.22 29.51
CA ILE A 486 -7.07 6.48 29.64
C ILE A 486 -7.80 6.93 30.91
N ARG A 487 -9.11 7.11 30.82
CA ARG A 487 -9.98 7.27 31.98
C ARG A 487 -10.54 5.90 32.38
N PRO A 488 -10.03 5.27 33.45
CA PRO A 488 -10.50 3.95 33.88
C PRO A 488 -11.95 4.05 34.35
N LYS A 489 -12.71 2.95 34.17
CA LYS A 489 -14.07 2.86 34.69
C LYS A 489 -14.07 2.94 36.23
N PRO A 490 -15.09 3.56 36.87
CA PRO A 490 -15.14 3.64 38.33
C PRO A 490 -15.03 2.26 39.00
N GLY A 491 -13.95 2.04 39.75
CA GLY A 491 -13.67 0.77 40.45
C GLY A 491 -12.57 -0.10 39.83
N ALA A 492 -12.10 0.20 38.62
CA ALA A 492 -10.92 -0.44 38.04
C ALA A 492 -9.63 0.06 38.72
N ASN A 493 -8.62 -0.80 38.82
CA ASN A 493 -7.30 -0.43 39.33
C ASN A 493 -6.42 0.16 38.22
N ASP A 494 -5.52 1.06 38.59
CA ASP A 494 -4.58 1.77 37.70
C ASP A 494 -3.27 1.00 37.48
N ASP A 495 -3.17 -0.25 37.94
CA ASP A 495 -1.96 -1.09 37.82
C ASP A 495 -1.47 -1.24 36.38
N TYR A 496 -2.37 -1.17 35.39
CA TYR A 496 -2.04 -1.25 33.96
C TYR A 496 -1.06 -0.17 33.51
N THR A 497 -0.93 0.94 34.25
CA THR A 497 0.05 2.01 34.00
C THR A 497 1.50 1.52 34.12
N VAL A 498 1.74 0.37 34.77
CA VAL A 498 3.06 -0.28 34.80
C VAL A 498 3.61 -0.56 33.41
N LEU A 499 2.74 -0.74 32.41
CA LEU A 499 3.13 -0.96 31.01
C LEU A 499 3.67 0.31 30.34
N ALA A 500 3.31 1.51 30.84
CA ALA A 500 3.70 2.81 30.31
C ALA A 500 4.93 3.38 31.04
N MET A 501 6.11 2.88 30.71
CA MET A 501 7.38 3.32 31.30
C MET A 501 8.07 4.41 30.49
N ASP A 502 8.87 5.21 31.18
CA ASP A 502 9.74 6.21 30.57
C ASP A 502 11.04 5.55 30.07
N MET A 503 11.64 6.11 29.03
CA MET A 503 12.88 5.56 28.45
C MET A 503 14.06 5.74 29.41
N THR A 504 14.95 4.74 29.47
CA THR A 504 16.20 4.85 30.24
C THR A 504 17.12 5.92 29.63
N PRO A 505 17.91 6.64 30.46
CA PRO A 505 18.88 7.62 29.96
C PRO A 505 19.89 7.03 28.96
N GLU A 506 20.29 5.78 29.16
CA GLU A 506 21.23 5.03 28.32
C GLU A 506 20.65 4.81 26.92
N LEU A 507 19.43 4.27 26.84
CA LEU A 507 18.72 4.06 25.58
C LEU A 507 18.42 5.40 24.88
N GLN A 508 18.08 6.45 25.64
CA GLN A 508 17.92 7.80 25.08
C GLN A 508 19.23 8.31 24.46
N LYS A 509 20.40 8.11 25.12
CA LYS A 509 21.71 8.47 24.55
C LYS A 509 21.94 7.73 23.22
N GLN A 510 21.59 6.45 23.14
CA GLN A 510 21.69 5.66 21.90
C GLN A 510 20.77 6.21 20.79
N MET A 511 19.51 6.55 21.10
CA MET A 511 18.58 7.14 20.13
C MET A 511 19.14 8.44 19.53
N ILE A 512 19.74 9.29 20.37
CA ILE A 512 20.39 10.53 19.92
C ILE A 512 21.63 10.27 19.07
N ALA A 513 22.43 9.24 19.40
CA ALA A 513 23.60 8.86 18.61
C ALA A 513 23.19 8.36 17.21
N ILE A 514 22.12 7.57 17.11
CA ILE A 514 21.56 7.08 15.85
C ILE A 514 21.01 8.25 15.01
N PHE A 515 20.28 9.17 15.65
CA PHE A 515 19.85 10.41 15.01
C PHE A 515 21.03 11.24 14.49
N ALA A 516 22.10 11.39 15.28
CA ALA A 516 23.30 12.12 14.87
C ALA A 516 24.00 11.47 13.67
N ALA A 517 24.04 10.14 13.61
CA ALA A 517 24.59 9.41 12.47
C ALA A 517 23.75 9.61 11.19
N ALA A 518 22.42 9.51 11.29
CA ALA A 518 21.51 9.78 10.18
C ALA A 518 21.62 11.25 9.69
N GLU A 519 21.73 12.19 10.63
CA GLU A 519 21.94 13.61 10.36
C GLU A 519 23.24 13.85 9.59
N LYS A 520 24.36 13.26 10.04
CA LYS A 520 25.66 13.34 9.38
C LYS A 520 25.65 12.70 8.00
N HIS A 521 25.01 11.54 7.85
CA HIS A 521 24.91 10.82 6.60
C HIS A 521 24.16 11.63 5.53
N TYR A 522 22.97 12.16 5.87
CA TYR A 522 22.23 13.02 4.96
C TYR A 522 22.98 14.32 4.65
N ALA A 523 23.59 14.95 5.65
CA ALA A 523 24.35 16.18 5.44
C ALA A 523 25.54 15.98 4.47
N LYS A 524 26.25 14.85 4.58
CA LYS A 524 27.33 14.48 3.66
C LYS A 524 26.81 14.32 2.22
N LEU A 525 25.73 13.57 2.02
CA LEU A 525 25.16 13.34 0.69
C LEU A 525 24.57 14.60 0.07
N ALA A 526 23.95 15.46 0.87
CA ALA A 526 23.34 16.71 0.42
C ALA A 526 24.32 17.91 0.35
N GLY A 527 25.61 17.72 0.65
CA GLY A 527 26.61 18.80 0.66
C GLY A 527 26.36 19.89 1.71
N LYS A 528 25.70 19.57 2.82
CA LYS A 528 25.30 20.52 3.87
C LYS A 528 26.32 20.50 5.03
N LYS A 529 26.77 21.68 5.48
CA LYS A 529 27.69 21.81 6.63
C LYS A 529 26.93 21.90 7.96
N LEU A 530 27.05 20.89 8.82
CA LEU A 530 26.46 20.89 10.16
C LEU A 530 27.16 21.91 11.09
N GLU A 531 26.48 22.32 12.17
CA GLU A 531 27.15 23.06 13.26
C GLU A 531 28.09 22.12 14.03
N GLU A 532 29.33 22.59 14.28
CA GLU A 532 30.28 21.88 15.15
C GLU A 532 29.70 21.81 16.57
N ALA A 533 29.71 20.63 17.17
CA ALA A 533 29.37 20.48 18.57
C ALA A 533 30.38 21.28 19.39
N GLY A 534 29.92 22.26 20.17
CA GLY A 534 30.80 23.02 21.06
C GLY A 534 31.40 22.08 22.11
N VAL A 535 32.73 21.96 22.08
CA VAL A 535 33.79 21.53 23.04
C VAL A 535 33.46 20.88 24.42
N ASP A 536 32.24 20.47 24.77
CA ASP A 536 31.91 19.88 26.08
C ASP A 536 31.23 18.49 25.98
N GLU A 537 31.64 17.65 25.02
CA GLU A 537 31.38 16.21 25.04
C GLU A 537 32.68 15.46 24.72
N GLU A 538 33.43 15.09 25.77
CA GLU A 538 34.47 14.06 25.71
C GLU A 538 33.80 12.71 25.44
N ASP A 539 33.60 12.37 24.17
CA ASP A 539 33.50 10.97 23.70
C ASP A 539 34.55 10.81 22.59
N GLU A 540 35.82 10.84 22.99
CA GLU A 540 36.93 10.28 22.20
C GLU A 540 36.79 8.74 22.19
N ASP A 541 37.13 8.14 21.05
CA ASP A 541 37.39 6.71 20.83
C ASP A 541 36.22 5.77 20.52
N ALA A 542 35.68 5.88 19.29
CA ALA A 542 35.43 4.72 18.40
C ALA A 542 35.07 5.15 16.95
N MET A 543 35.85 6.05 16.37
CA MET A 543 35.77 6.34 14.93
C MET A 543 36.65 5.34 14.18
N ASN A 544 36.17 4.11 14.00
CA ASN A 544 36.66 3.31 12.88
C ASN A 544 36.02 3.87 11.62
N GLU A 545 36.82 4.67 10.91
CA GLU A 545 36.69 4.89 9.46
C GLU A 545 36.29 3.57 8.81
N ASP A 546 35.27 3.63 7.96
CA ASP A 546 34.80 2.51 7.18
C ASP A 546 35.88 2.13 6.14
N PRO A 547 36.59 0.99 6.26
CA PRO A 547 37.43 0.49 5.20
C PRO A 547 36.66 -0.70 4.61
N MET A 548 35.58 -0.42 3.87
CA MET A 548 35.02 -1.22 2.77
C MET A 548 33.53 -0.90 2.56
N SER A 549 33.26 0.16 1.79
CA SER A 549 32.26 0.18 0.71
C SER A 549 32.28 1.56 0.00
N ASP A 550 33.33 1.79 -0.80
CA ASP A 550 33.30 2.40 -2.15
C ASP A 550 34.74 2.83 -2.54
N PRO A 551 35.39 2.18 -3.52
CA PRO A 551 36.64 2.68 -4.07
C PRO A 551 36.32 3.77 -5.10
N GLU A 552 36.13 5.01 -4.66
CA GLU A 552 36.35 6.27 -5.42
C GLU A 552 35.80 7.48 -4.61
N SER A 553 36.43 7.79 -3.48
CA SER A 553 36.45 9.16 -2.95
C SER A 553 37.82 9.76 -3.25
N ASP A 554 38.08 10.04 -4.52
CA ASP A 554 39.05 11.08 -4.89
C ASP A 554 38.32 12.42 -4.78
N GLU A 555 38.47 13.07 -3.63
CA GLU A 555 38.38 14.52 -3.57
C GLU A 555 39.64 15.07 -4.26
N GLU A 556 39.56 15.42 -5.54
CA GLU A 556 40.37 16.50 -6.12
C GLU A 556 39.77 17.02 -7.44
N GLU A 557 39.59 18.35 -7.47
CA GLU A 557 39.38 19.25 -8.61
C GLU A 557 37.96 19.42 -9.20
N GLU A 558 37.30 20.48 -8.70
CA GLU A 558 36.54 21.40 -9.56
C GLU A 558 37.39 21.76 -10.78
N ASP A 559 37.08 21.22 -11.95
CA ASP A 559 37.42 21.89 -13.19
C ASP A 559 36.37 21.65 -14.28
N ASP A 560 35.94 22.75 -14.86
CA ASP A 560 35.07 22.86 -16.03
C ASP A 560 35.62 22.03 -17.20
N ALA A 561 35.16 20.79 -17.34
CA ALA A 561 35.32 20.03 -18.57
C ALA A 561 33.97 19.48 -19.01
N VAL A 562 33.56 19.91 -20.19
CA VAL A 562 32.43 19.41 -20.98
C VAL A 562 32.60 17.89 -21.17
N GLN A 563 32.16 17.10 -20.20
CA GLN A 563 32.21 15.65 -20.27
C GLN A 563 31.03 15.16 -21.10
N THR A 564 31.34 14.52 -22.22
CA THR A 564 30.45 13.67 -23.01
C THR A 564 29.57 12.84 -22.08
N GLN A 565 28.25 13.00 -22.20
CA GLN A 565 27.24 12.25 -21.44
C GLN A 565 27.32 10.76 -21.81
N THR A 566 28.13 9.99 -21.10
CA THR A 566 28.08 8.52 -21.15
C THR A 566 26.96 8.04 -20.24
N GLN A 567 26.28 6.94 -20.61
CA GLN A 567 25.22 6.32 -19.81
C GLN A 567 25.67 6.04 -18.36
N ALA A 568 26.94 5.68 -18.16
CA ALA A 568 27.53 5.46 -16.84
C ALA A 568 27.59 6.74 -15.96
N SER A 569 27.83 7.92 -16.55
CA SER A 569 27.83 9.20 -15.82
C SER A 569 26.42 9.58 -15.36
N GLN A 570 25.40 9.29 -16.18
CA GLN A 570 23.99 9.50 -15.82
C GLN A 570 23.55 8.55 -14.70
N GLN A 571 23.84 7.25 -14.80
CA GLN A 571 23.55 6.27 -13.74
C GLN A 571 24.21 6.64 -12.40
N ARG A 572 25.46 7.12 -12.41
CA ARG A 572 26.13 7.59 -11.18
C ARG A 572 25.43 8.80 -10.56
N LYS A 573 24.98 9.77 -11.37
CA LYS A 573 24.23 10.94 -10.88
C LYS A 573 22.87 10.55 -10.30
N GLU A 574 22.17 9.63 -10.95
CA GLU A 574 20.88 9.11 -10.52
C GLU A 574 20.98 8.35 -9.20
N SER A 575 21.96 7.45 -9.08
CA SER A 575 22.24 6.74 -7.83
C SER A 575 22.56 7.72 -6.68
N LYS A 576 23.37 8.75 -6.93
CA LYS A 576 23.65 9.79 -5.93
C LYS A 576 22.39 10.55 -5.49
N LEU A 577 21.53 10.92 -6.43
CA LEU A 577 20.27 11.62 -6.14
C LEU A 577 19.31 10.72 -5.35
N LEU A 578 19.18 9.46 -5.77
CA LEU A 578 18.35 8.45 -5.10
C LEU A 578 18.81 8.23 -3.66
N ASN A 579 20.11 8.02 -3.46
CA ASN A 579 20.69 7.83 -2.13
C ASN A 579 20.49 9.06 -1.23
N THR A 580 20.56 10.26 -1.80
CA THR A 580 20.29 11.51 -1.06
C THR A 580 18.82 11.59 -0.63
N LEU A 581 17.88 11.25 -1.52
CA LEU A 581 16.45 11.24 -1.22
C LEU A 581 16.09 10.20 -0.15
N LEU A 582 16.61 8.97 -0.26
CA LEU A 582 16.40 7.92 0.73
C LEU A 582 17.02 8.28 2.09
N ALA A 583 18.19 8.93 2.09
CA ALA A 583 18.79 9.44 3.33
C ALA A 583 17.94 10.55 3.97
N GLU A 584 17.34 11.43 3.18
CA GLU A 584 16.40 12.45 3.68
C GLU A 584 15.15 11.83 4.30
N GLN A 585 14.55 10.85 3.60
CA GLN A 585 13.38 10.11 4.07
C GLN A 585 13.68 9.44 5.41
N ARG A 586 14.79 8.71 5.51
CA ARG A 586 15.23 8.04 6.74
C ARG A 586 15.41 9.02 7.89
N LEU A 587 16.09 10.15 7.65
CA LEU A 587 16.27 11.20 8.65
C LEU A 587 14.91 11.77 9.13
N CYS A 588 14.03 12.12 8.19
CA CYS A 588 12.73 12.70 8.51
C CYS A 588 11.81 11.72 9.25
N MET A 589 11.78 10.45 8.86
CA MET A 589 11.01 9.41 9.54
C MET A 589 11.50 9.19 10.97
N LEU A 590 12.81 9.02 11.17
CA LEU A 590 13.39 8.86 12.51
C LEU A 590 13.11 10.09 13.38
N THR A 591 13.30 11.28 12.84
CA THR A 591 13.00 12.54 13.55
C THR A 591 11.53 12.61 13.93
N GLY A 592 10.62 12.22 13.03
CA GLY A 592 9.19 12.14 13.31
C GLY A 592 8.89 11.23 14.50
N LYS A 593 9.47 10.04 14.55
CA LYS A 593 9.32 9.10 15.67
C LYS A 593 9.85 9.67 16.99
N ILE A 594 10.99 10.34 16.98
CA ILE A 594 11.52 11.03 18.18
C ILE A 594 10.58 12.15 18.63
N VAL A 595 10.05 12.95 17.70
CA VAL A 595 9.07 14.00 18.00
C VAL A 595 7.80 13.39 18.61
N HIS A 596 7.28 12.28 18.07
CA HIS A 596 6.15 11.57 18.65
C HIS A 596 6.43 11.09 20.08
N ALA A 597 7.59 10.49 20.34
CA ALA A 597 7.99 10.05 21.66
C ALA A 597 8.14 11.21 22.67
N LEU A 598 8.65 12.37 22.23
CA LEU A 598 8.72 13.58 23.05
C LEU A 598 7.33 14.10 23.42
N LEU A 599 6.42 14.15 22.46
CA LEU A 599 5.05 14.61 22.67
C LEU A 599 4.25 13.65 23.56
N ALA A 600 4.58 12.37 23.52
CA ALA A 600 4.06 11.34 24.41
C ALA A 600 4.72 11.36 25.82
N ASN A 601 5.65 12.28 26.08
CA ASN A 601 6.39 12.42 27.33
C ASN A 601 7.26 11.19 27.69
N ALA A 602 7.70 10.41 26.69
CA ALA A 602 8.52 9.21 26.89
C ALA A 602 10.03 9.50 26.99
N LEU A 603 10.45 10.72 26.65
CA LEU A 603 11.84 11.17 26.56
C LEU A 603 12.02 12.49 27.34
N ASP A 604 13.26 12.82 27.71
CA ASP A 604 13.58 14.15 28.27
C ASP A 604 13.34 15.24 27.22
N PHE A 605 12.24 15.97 27.42
CA PHE A 605 11.79 17.00 26.50
C PHE A 605 12.84 18.07 26.23
N ASP A 606 13.51 18.58 27.26
CA ASP A 606 14.34 19.77 27.14
C ASP A 606 15.69 19.46 26.49
N ALA A 607 16.32 18.34 26.84
CA ALA A 607 17.61 17.94 26.29
C ALA A 607 17.48 17.52 24.81
N VAL A 608 16.53 16.64 24.52
CA VAL A 608 16.33 16.09 23.16
C VAL A 608 15.86 17.19 22.21
N ARG A 609 14.92 18.05 22.62
CA ARG A 609 14.44 19.16 21.77
C ARG A 609 15.56 20.08 21.33
N LYS A 610 16.44 20.49 22.26
CA LYS A 610 17.59 21.34 21.94
C LYS A 610 18.51 20.68 20.92
N ARG A 611 18.76 19.36 21.07
CA ARG A 611 19.60 18.60 20.15
C ARG A 611 19.01 18.50 18.74
N LEU A 612 17.69 18.32 18.63
CA LEU A 612 16.98 18.27 17.35
C LEU A 612 16.94 19.64 16.63
N GLU A 613 16.72 20.73 17.38
CA GLU A 613 16.59 22.08 16.82
C GLU A 613 17.93 22.67 16.34
N ARG A 614 19.08 22.12 16.77
CA ARG A 614 20.44 22.60 16.44
C ARG A 614 20.65 22.87 14.95
N ASN A 615 20.31 21.92 14.08
CA ASN A 615 20.53 22.05 12.63
C ASN A 615 19.25 22.30 11.82
N LYS A 616 18.15 22.74 12.47
CA LYS A 616 16.83 22.94 11.85
C LYS A 616 16.84 23.83 10.61
N ALA A 617 17.72 24.83 10.56
CA ALA A 617 17.81 25.76 9.43
C ALA A 617 18.67 25.23 8.27
N LYS A 618 19.47 24.18 8.49
CA LYS A 618 20.51 23.71 7.56
C LYS A 618 20.09 22.46 6.77
N LEU A 619 19.20 21.64 7.33
CA LEU A 619 18.84 20.33 6.77
C LEU A 619 17.68 20.36 5.76
N GLY A 620 17.20 21.53 5.35
CA GLY A 620 16.19 21.67 4.30
C GLY A 620 14.76 21.82 4.83
N HIS A 621 13.79 21.89 3.90
CA HIS A 621 12.41 22.25 4.24
C HIS A 621 11.65 21.11 4.93
N ASN A 622 11.81 19.87 4.45
CA ASN A 622 11.10 18.71 5.00
C ASN A 622 11.47 18.47 6.47
N PHE A 623 12.77 18.46 6.78
CA PHE A 623 13.26 18.35 8.16
C PHE A 623 12.71 19.45 9.07
N LYS A 624 12.68 20.69 8.58
CA LYS A 624 12.12 21.83 9.32
C LYS A 624 10.62 21.67 9.60
N GLU A 625 9.87 21.09 8.67
CA GLU A 625 8.43 20.84 8.82
C GLU A 625 8.16 19.72 9.84
N VAL A 626 8.95 18.64 9.83
CA VAL A 626 8.86 17.59 10.87
C VAL A 626 9.09 18.20 12.27
N LEU A 627 10.12 19.04 12.43
CA LEU A 627 10.37 19.73 13.69
C LEU A 627 9.33 20.80 14.05
N ALA A 628 8.45 21.20 13.14
CA ALA A 628 7.38 22.14 13.47
C ALA A 628 6.34 21.49 14.40
N TYR A 629 6.22 20.15 14.39
CA TYR A 629 5.30 19.40 15.25
C TYR A 629 5.67 19.45 16.74
N LEU A 630 6.91 19.85 17.08
CA LEU A 630 7.30 20.13 18.47
C LEU A 630 6.57 21.34 19.09
N ASP A 631 5.97 22.20 18.25
CA ASP A 631 5.20 23.38 18.66
C ASP A 631 3.71 23.17 18.39
N ILE A 632 3.08 22.12 18.95
CA ILE A 632 1.65 21.83 18.75
C ILE A 632 0.77 23.07 19.03
N ASP A 633 1.08 23.84 20.08
CA ASP A 633 0.36 25.07 20.41
C ASP A 633 0.59 26.20 19.39
N GLY A 634 1.79 26.26 18.80
CA GLY A 634 2.12 27.17 17.71
C GLY A 634 1.41 26.79 16.41
N LEU A 635 1.28 25.49 16.12
CA LEU A 635 0.56 24.94 14.97
C LEU A 635 -0.95 25.15 15.08
N LYS A 636 -1.55 24.88 16.25
CA LYS A 636 -2.98 25.16 16.53
C LYS A 636 -3.29 26.66 16.41
N LYS A 637 -2.38 27.54 16.85
CA LYS A 637 -2.50 29.00 16.67
C LYS A 637 -2.30 29.43 15.20
N LYS A 638 -1.36 28.82 14.46
CA LYS A 638 -1.14 29.11 13.03
C LYS A 638 -2.31 28.65 12.16
N ALA A 639 -2.89 27.49 12.41
CA ALA A 639 -4.09 26.98 11.73
C ALA A 639 -5.29 27.92 11.95
N LYS A 640 -5.50 28.39 13.20
CA LYS A 640 -6.50 29.42 13.50
C LYS A 640 -6.18 30.78 12.85
N SER A 641 -4.91 31.15 12.73
CA SER A 641 -4.51 32.41 12.10
C SER A 641 -4.67 32.42 10.56
N LYS A 642 -4.43 31.29 9.88
CA LYS A 642 -4.72 31.11 8.45
C LYS A 642 -6.22 31.13 8.15
N ALA A 643 -7.06 30.67 9.08
CA ALA A 643 -8.52 30.81 8.99
C ALA A 643 -9.01 32.26 9.24
N SER A 644 -8.21 33.13 9.87
CA SER A 644 -8.57 34.54 10.17
C SER A 644 -7.83 35.59 9.32
N GLY A 645 -7.11 35.16 8.28
CA GLY A 645 -6.38 36.02 7.35
C GLY A 645 -7.33 36.93 6.55
N LYS A 646 -7.57 38.12 7.10
CA LYS A 646 -8.36 39.22 6.54
C LYS A 646 -7.96 39.49 5.08
N ALA A 647 -8.82 39.07 4.15
CA ALA A 647 -8.71 39.42 2.74
C ALA A 647 -8.66 40.94 2.57
N LYS A 648 -7.54 41.47 2.08
CA LYS A 648 -7.47 42.83 1.52
C LYS A 648 -8.35 42.85 0.28
N LYS A 649 -9.47 43.57 0.34
CA LYS A 649 -10.36 43.85 -0.80
C LYS A 649 -9.57 44.54 -1.93
N PRO A 650 -9.64 44.07 -3.18
CA PRO A 650 -9.66 44.94 -4.34
C PRO A 650 -11.13 45.34 -4.63
N ALA A 651 -11.31 46.57 -5.08
CA ALA A 651 -12.59 47.17 -5.39
C ALA A 651 -13.29 46.47 -6.58
N ALA A 652 -14.61 46.38 -6.50
CA ALA A 652 -15.47 45.79 -7.52
C ALA A 652 -15.85 46.81 -8.62
N ASN A 653 -15.82 46.33 -9.87
CA ASN A 653 -16.72 46.68 -10.99
C ASN A 653 -16.65 45.44 -11.92
N GLY A 654 -17.62 44.52 -11.89
CA GLY A 654 -18.79 44.42 -12.80
C GLY A 654 -18.34 44.06 -14.24
N LEU A 655 -18.69 42.97 -14.92
CA LEU A 655 -19.75 41.94 -14.92
C LEU A 655 -19.13 40.71 -15.64
N GLY A 656 -19.24 39.45 -15.23
CA GLY A 656 -20.38 38.57 -15.46
C GLY A 656 -19.94 37.10 -15.75
N ILE A 657 -20.77 36.15 -15.33
CA ILE A 657 -20.89 34.72 -15.75
C ILE A 657 -20.17 33.62 -14.93
N LYS A 658 -21.01 32.99 -14.07
CA LYS A 658 -21.24 31.57 -13.70
C LYS A 658 -20.11 30.59 -13.25
N ALA A 659 -20.47 29.94 -12.11
CA ALA A 659 -20.25 28.54 -11.68
C ALA A 659 -18.95 28.16 -10.95
N LYS A 660 -19.06 27.77 -9.66
CA LYS A 660 -18.93 26.37 -9.17
C LYS A 660 -19.03 26.28 -7.64
N ALA A 661 -19.59 25.15 -7.20
CA ALA A 661 -19.74 24.73 -5.81
C ALA A 661 -18.41 24.28 -5.20
N GLY A 662 -18.26 24.49 -3.89
CA GLY A 662 -17.19 23.94 -3.06
C GLY A 662 -17.67 22.75 -2.22
N PRO A 663 -16.76 21.90 -1.73
CA PRO A 663 -17.05 20.58 -1.19
C PRO A 663 -17.42 20.63 0.29
N LYS A 664 -18.40 19.80 0.71
CA LYS A 664 -18.71 19.56 2.12
C LYS A 664 -17.94 18.33 2.58
N SER A 665 -17.10 18.53 3.59
CA SER A 665 -16.42 17.47 4.33
C SER A 665 -17.39 16.82 5.32
N ASN A 666 -17.45 15.49 5.34
CA ASN A 666 -18.12 14.71 6.38
C ASN A 666 -17.29 14.82 7.67
N ALA A 667 -17.90 15.40 8.70
CA ALA A 667 -17.38 15.43 10.05
C ALA A 667 -18.16 14.40 10.89
N ILE A 668 -17.35 13.54 11.50
CA ILE A 668 -17.61 12.57 12.56
C ILE A 668 -18.53 13.18 13.64
N VAL A 669 -19.65 12.52 13.91
CA VAL A 669 -20.54 12.79 15.05
C VAL A 669 -20.19 11.79 16.14
N ALA A 670 -19.82 12.32 17.30
CA ALA A 670 -19.70 11.58 18.55
C ALA A 670 -21.11 11.25 19.06
N GLU A 671 -21.37 9.98 19.33
CA GLU A 671 -22.56 9.51 20.05
C GLU A 671 -22.21 9.48 21.54
N ASP A 672 -22.74 10.46 22.28
CA ASP A 672 -22.97 10.36 23.72
C ASP A 672 -24.49 10.22 23.92
N GLU A 673 -24.86 9.14 24.59
CA GLU A 673 -26.22 8.75 24.97
C GLU A 673 -26.90 9.82 25.84
N MET A 674 -28.12 10.24 25.47
CA MET A 674 -29.15 10.62 26.44
C MET A 674 -30.51 10.15 25.93
N GLU A 675 -31.13 9.27 26.71
CA GLU A 675 -32.55 8.93 26.68
C GLU A 675 -33.41 10.20 26.68
N ASP A 676 -34.33 10.33 25.72
CA ASP A 676 -35.59 11.03 25.94
C ASP A 676 -36.67 10.41 25.03
N ASP A 677 -37.69 9.89 25.72
CA ASP A 677 -38.84 9.12 25.26
C ASP A 677 -39.90 10.07 24.70
N ILE A 678 -40.07 10.17 23.37
CA ILE A 678 -41.18 10.93 22.75
C ILE A 678 -41.71 10.22 21.49
N GLU A 679 -42.88 9.60 21.71
CA GLU A 679 -44.03 9.26 20.86
C GLU A 679 -43.98 9.51 19.33
N ASP A 680 -44.28 8.42 18.62
CA ASP A 680 -44.70 8.26 17.22
C ASP A 680 -45.86 9.18 16.79
N PRO A 681 -45.81 9.82 15.61
CA PRO A 681 -47.01 10.27 14.93
C PRO A 681 -47.24 9.51 13.61
N GLU A 682 -48.30 8.71 13.66
CA GLU A 682 -48.99 8.08 12.56
C GLU A 682 -49.36 9.06 11.43
N ALA A 683 -49.28 8.52 10.20
CA ALA A 683 -49.98 8.88 8.97
C ALA A 683 -50.90 10.13 8.98
N GLU A 684 -50.43 11.22 8.37
CA GLU A 684 -51.32 12.33 7.98
C GLU A 684 -52.01 12.06 6.64
N ASP A 685 -53.34 12.10 6.72
CA ASP A 685 -54.39 11.85 5.74
C ASP A 685 -54.36 12.81 4.52
N GLU A 686 -54.35 12.25 3.29
CA GLU A 686 -54.31 13.01 2.01
C GLU A 686 -55.49 14.00 1.85
N GLU A 687 -56.59 13.81 2.59
CA GLU A 687 -57.75 14.70 2.55
C GLU A 687 -57.47 16.06 3.25
N ALA A 688 -56.54 16.10 4.21
CA ALA A 688 -56.15 17.34 4.90
C ALA A 688 -55.29 18.26 4.01
N LEU A 689 -54.50 17.68 3.09
CA LEU A 689 -53.67 18.41 2.13
C LEU A 689 -54.53 19.03 1.00
N ARG A 690 -55.60 18.36 0.57
CA ARG A 690 -56.58 18.94 -0.39
C ARG A 690 -57.35 20.13 0.19
N ARG A 691 -57.70 20.12 1.48
CA ARG A 691 -58.34 21.27 2.14
C ARG A 691 -57.43 22.49 2.30
N ARG A 692 -56.10 22.31 2.24
CA ARG A 692 -55.11 23.41 2.30
C ARG A 692 -54.75 23.99 0.93
N GLY A 693 -55.35 23.51 -0.17
CA GLY A 693 -55.18 24.11 -1.50
C GLY A 693 -53.77 23.99 -2.08
N LEU A 694 -53.01 22.96 -1.69
CA LEU A 694 -51.63 22.71 -2.12
C LEU A 694 -51.50 21.64 -3.21
N VAL A 695 -52.61 21.26 -3.86
CA VAL A 695 -52.64 20.38 -5.03
C VAL A 695 -53.40 21.09 -6.14
N GLU A 696 -52.76 21.31 -7.29
CA GLU A 696 -53.35 21.93 -8.47
C GLU A 696 -53.96 20.85 -9.39
N ASP A 697 -55.27 20.95 -9.66
CA ASP A 697 -55.98 20.13 -10.62
C ASP A 697 -55.55 20.49 -12.05
N ASN A 698 -55.03 19.52 -12.80
CA ASN A 698 -54.86 19.67 -14.25
C ASN A 698 -55.39 18.42 -14.96
N GLU A 699 -56.71 18.39 -15.15
CA GLU A 699 -57.38 17.52 -16.09
C GLU A 699 -57.23 18.07 -17.53
N ARG A 700 -56.67 17.26 -18.42
CA ARG A 700 -57.03 17.29 -19.84
C ARG A 700 -56.84 15.91 -20.46
N GLU A 701 -57.92 15.15 -20.48
CA GLU A 701 -58.06 13.95 -21.31
C GLU A 701 -58.21 14.32 -22.80
N PRO A 702 -57.67 13.53 -23.73
CA PRO A 702 -58.06 13.54 -25.14
C PRO A 702 -59.03 12.38 -25.45
N GLU A 703 -60.17 12.69 -26.07
CA GLU A 703 -61.05 11.70 -26.71
C GLU A 703 -60.39 11.06 -27.94
N PRO A 704 -60.78 9.82 -28.26
CA PRO A 704 -61.26 9.57 -29.62
C PRO A 704 -62.51 8.67 -29.72
N ASP A 705 -63.45 9.16 -30.53
CA ASP A 705 -64.33 8.50 -31.51
C ASP A 705 -64.60 6.97 -31.41
N ALA A 706 -65.88 6.63 -31.19
CA ALA A 706 -66.54 5.48 -31.82
C ALA A 706 -68.06 5.60 -31.71
N ASP A 707 -68.75 5.57 -32.86
CA ASP A 707 -70.13 5.11 -33.14
C ASP A 707 -70.58 5.81 -34.43
N GLU A 708 -71.19 5.22 -35.45
CA GLU A 708 -71.77 3.91 -35.71
C GLU A 708 -71.98 3.87 -37.24
N ASP A 709 -71.88 2.70 -37.86
CA ASP A 709 -72.72 2.40 -39.03
C ASP A 709 -72.89 0.88 -39.14
N VAL A 710 -74.12 0.41 -38.97
CA VAL A 710 -74.94 -0.29 -39.96
C VAL A 710 -76.05 -1.07 -39.22
N ALA A 711 -77.24 -0.49 -39.22
CA ALA A 711 -78.49 -1.25 -39.18
C ALA A 711 -78.92 -1.53 -40.62
N ASN A 712 -79.12 -2.80 -40.94
CA ASN A 712 -79.72 -3.23 -42.20
C ASN A 712 -81.21 -3.55 -41.99
N ALA A 713 -82.05 -2.88 -42.78
CA ALA A 713 -83.42 -3.27 -43.12
C ALA A 713 -83.78 -2.66 -44.49
N GLU A 714 -83.19 -3.20 -45.58
CA GLU A 714 -83.86 -3.76 -46.78
C GLU A 714 -82.83 -4.11 -47.87
#